data_AF-A0A3B3YRI3-F1
#
_entry.id   AF-A0A3B3YRI3-F1
#
_cell.length_a   1.000
_cell.length_b   1.000
_cell.length_c   1.000
_cell.angle_alpha   90.00
_cell.angle_beta   90.00
_cell.angle_gamma   90.00
#
_symmetry.space_group_name_H-M   'P 1'
#
loop_
_entity.id
_entity.type
_entity.pdbx_description
1 polymer ?
#
loop_
_entity_poly.entity_id
_entity_poly.type
_entity_poly.pdbx_seq_one_letter_code
_entity_poly.pdbx_strand_id
1 'polypeptide(L)'
;MGKMEEESDNVGKLFENFIQASTCKGTLQAFNVLCRRLDLDPANHNTFYSSLKAKVTSWKAKALWSKLDKRISHKEYKKGQACVGTKCLIIGGGPCGLRTAIELALMGAKVVVIEKRDSFSRHNVLHLWPYTIHDLRGLGAKKFYGKFCAGAIDHISIQQLQLILLKVALIVAVEFHINVEFIKLLEPPEDQQNEAIGWRAAIRPADHPVAGFEFDVVVGADGRRNTLEGFKRKEFRGKLAIAITANFINRNTTAEAKVEEISGVAFIFNQKFFLDLKEETGIDLENIVYYKDNTHYFVMTAKKQSLLDKKVVINDYMDTQMLLSSENVNQEALLSYAREAADFGTNYQLPTLDYAMNHCGQPDVAMFDFTSMHASENAALVRERSGHQLLVALVGDSLLEPFWPMGTGCARGFLAAFDTAWMVKSWAEGRTVLEVLAERESIYRLLPQTTPENIAKNFDQYTIDPSTRYPNLNSSCVRPHQVRHLYVTGELNSCSLERAATIRRPVNLYRRESEIRPSRLLSWCQKQTEGYRNVSITDLTSSWRSGIALCALIHRFKPQLIDFDSLNEEDHAANLQQAFDISDREFGIRPFTSALDLSASEELDKTRMIAYLSKFYELFRGTPLPSSEDSRRVDENNEEYPSEEVKANNNDLNLALTRKRVPKDEKKSDGTDSVYKRRRRFFYLEEATNMRSNGSSLQHEREPKENKVRSMASQLQAKFENKSSYTFQKTQGSSIRRVFCQSADKCYSCSKRVYMVERVCAEGFYFHRECFRCSTCRCSLSQGAHAFNSEEGKLYCKLHFHYRNNLRRTFSLPPNRNRAQDRIAAEGESSQPSSSAELESPPAAGTCTSFIKKKLNWSLSVTRAVCNAPWYLSHRTRSAAQALAGHLRDNAHDYMLLYELLSMSLPLLFVLQEVLLQMHTETVPDEPSALQPALLWLQEQIGHRLI
;
A
#
# COMPACT_ATOMS: atom_id res chain seq x y z
N MET A 1 -28.78 -51.58 -18.03
CA MET A 1 -28.57 -50.25 -18.63
C MET A 1 -29.43 -49.19 -17.94
N GLY A 2 -30.76 -49.17 -18.10
CA GLY A 2 -31.65 -48.11 -17.57
C GLY A 2 -31.32 -47.55 -16.18
N LYS A 3 -31.13 -48.38 -15.14
CA LYS A 3 -30.80 -47.90 -13.78
C LYS A 3 -29.52 -47.03 -13.70
N MET A 4 -28.47 -47.35 -14.46
CA MET A 4 -27.23 -46.54 -14.44
C MET A 4 -27.40 -45.21 -15.19
N GLU A 5 -28.24 -45.20 -16.23
CA GLU A 5 -28.58 -43.97 -16.97
C GLU A 5 -29.46 -43.05 -16.11
N GLU A 6 -30.46 -43.61 -15.42
CA GLU A 6 -31.27 -42.88 -14.43
C GLU A 6 -30.44 -42.30 -13.28
N GLU A 7 -29.47 -43.05 -12.74
CA GLU A 7 -28.56 -42.53 -11.71
C GLU A 7 -27.61 -41.44 -12.22
N SER A 8 -27.05 -41.61 -13.43
CA SER A 8 -26.23 -40.60 -14.10
C SER A 8 -27.01 -39.31 -14.36
N ASP A 9 -28.25 -39.41 -14.84
CA ASP A 9 -29.14 -38.27 -15.05
C ASP A 9 -29.56 -37.60 -13.73
N ASN A 10 -29.73 -38.36 -12.65
CA ASN A 10 -30.03 -37.83 -11.33
C ASN A 10 -28.83 -37.04 -10.76
N VAL A 11 -27.61 -37.57 -10.87
CA VAL A 11 -26.37 -36.85 -10.53
C VAL A 11 -26.22 -35.58 -11.39
N GLY A 12 -26.52 -35.68 -12.68
CA GLY A 12 -26.55 -34.54 -13.60
C GLY A 12 -27.49 -33.42 -13.11
N LYS A 13 -28.73 -33.78 -12.73
CA LYS A 13 -29.73 -32.83 -12.18
C LYS A 13 -29.26 -32.19 -10.88
N LEU A 14 -28.67 -32.94 -9.95
CA LEU A 14 -28.13 -32.38 -8.69
C LEU A 14 -27.00 -31.38 -8.95
N PHE A 15 -26.09 -31.69 -9.88
CA PHE A 15 -25.03 -30.78 -10.28
C PHE A 15 -25.56 -29.53 -10.99
N GLU A 16 -26.62 -29.65 -11.79
CA GLU A 16 -27.30 -28.50 -12.38
C GLU A 16 -27.99 -27.61 -11.34
N ASN A 17 -28.64 -28.19 -10.33
CA ASN A 17 -29.23 -27.45 -9.21
C ASN A 17 -28.17 -26.64 -8.45
N PHE A 18 -26.99 -27.23 -8.21
CA PHE A 18 -25.84 -26.54 -7.64
C PHE A 18 -25.34 -25.37 -8.53
N ILE A 19 -25.22 -25.59 -9.84
CA ILE A 19 -24.84 -24.54 -10.79
C ILE A 19 -25.87 -23.40 -10.83
N GLN A 20 -27.16 -23.72 -10.76
CA GLN A 20 -28.26 -22.74 -10.85
C GLN A 20 -28.57 -22.02 -9.53
N ALA A 21 -28.06 -22.49 -8.39
CA ALA A 21 -28.31 -21.90 -7.08
C ALA A 21 -27.96 -20.39 -7.04
N SER A 22 -28.91 -19.57 -6.58
CA SER A 22 -28.83 -18.10 -6.60
C SER A 22 -28.44 -17.46 -5.25
N THR A 23 -28.29 -18.25 -4.20
CA THR A 23 -27.96 -17.77 -2.84
C THR A 23 -26.76 -18.53 -2.27
N CYS A 24 -26.05 -17.94 -1.31
CA CYS A 24 -24.90 -18.57 -0.65
C CYS A 24 -25.31 -19.88 0.06
N LYS A 25 -26.30 -19.81 0.96
CA LYS A 25 -26.89 -20.98 1.65
C LYS A 25 -27.40 -22.04 0.68
N GLY A 26 -28.14 -21.65 -0.36
CA GLY A 26 -28.67 -22.59 -1.36
C GLY A 26 -27.56 -23.29 -2.15
N THR A 27 -26.47 -22.58 -2.46
CA THR A 27 -25.29 -23.15 -3.12
C THR A 27 -24.61 -24.19 -2.22
N LEU A 28 -24.38 -23.86 -0.94
CA LEU A 28 -23.79 -24.79 0.04
C LEU A 28 -24.67 -26.01 0.27
N GLN A 29 -25.99 -25.83 0.41
CA GLN A 29 -26.96 -26.92 0.57
C GLN A 29 -26.99 -27.84 -0.65
N ALA A 30 -27.08 -27.29 -1.87
CA ALA A 30 -27.06 -28.08 -3.10
C ALA A 30 -25.75 -28.85 -3.28
N PHE A 31 -24.62 -28.24 -2.93
CA PHE A 31 -23.30 -28.89 -2.95
C PHE A 31 -23.21 -30.04 -1.93
N ASN A 32 -23.70 -29.83 -0.70
CA ASN A 32 -23.70 -30.85 0.35
C ASN A 32 -24.62 -32.04 0.00
N VAL A 33 -25.75 -31.80 -0.68
CA VAL A 33 -26.62 -32.87 -1.20
C VAL A 33 -25.93 -33.65 -2.33
N LEU A 34 -25.23 -32.95 -3.24
CA LEU A 34 -24.44 -33.59 -4.29
C LEU A 34 -23.32 -34.47 -3.70
N CYS A 35 -22.54 -33.96 -2.75
CA CYS A 35 -21.45 -34.68 -2.10
C CYS A 35 -21.95 -35.94 -1.37
N ARG A 36 -23.05 -35.82 -0.60
CA ARG A 36 -23.70 -36.97 0.05
C ARG A 36 -24.20 -38.02 -0.95
N ARG A 37 -24.82 -37.61 -2.06
CA ARG A 37 -25.32 -38.57 -3.07
C ARG A 37 -24.19 -39.29 -3.82
N LEU A 38 -23.05 -38.63 -3.94
CA LEU A 38 -21.85 -39.16 -4.59
C LEU A 38 -20.94 -39.95 -3.65
N ASP A 39 -21.19 -39.96 -2.34
CA ASP A 39 -20.27 -40.46 -1.32
C ASP A 39 -18.86 -39.85 -1.50
N LEU A 40 -18.80 -38.54 -1.27
CA LEU A 40 -17.59 -37.71 -1.31
C LEU A 40 -17.56 -36.79 -0.09
N ASP A 41 -16.45 -36.77 0.61
CA ASP A 41 -16.20 -35.87 1.73
C ASP A 41 -15.25 -34.73 1.31
N PRO A 42 -15.71 -33.46 1.32
CA PRO A 42 -14.87 -32.28 1.04
C PRO A 42 -13.65 -32.12 1.96
N ALA A 43 -13.62 -32.75 3.15
CA ALA A 43 -12.45 -32.72 4.02
C ALA A 43 -11.21 -33.36 3.34
N ASN A 44 -11.42 -34.38 2.51
CA ASN A 44 -10.40 -35.13 1.76
C ASN A 44 -9.91 -34.37 0.50
N HIS A 45 -9.47 -33.13 0.70
CA HIS A 45 -9.17 -32.16 -0.37
C HIS A 45 -8.23 -32.68 -1.47
N ASN A 46 -7.20 -33.47 -1.12
CA ASN A 46 -6.19 -33.99 -2.05
C ASN A 46 -6.77 -34.81 -3.21
N THR A 47 -7.82 -35.59 -2.97
CA THR A 47 -8.43 -36.48 -3.98
C THR A 47 -9.82 -36.03 -4.43
N PHE A 48 -10.47 -35.15 -3.65
CA PHE A 48 -11.85 -34.71 -3.86
C PHE A 48 -12.15 -34.25 -5.29
N TYR A 49 -11.38 -33.31 -5.85
CA TYR A 49 -11.65 -32.77 -7.21
C TYR A 49 -11.60 -33.88 -8.28
N SER A 50 -10.59 -34.75 -8.21
CA SER A 50 -10.43 -35.88 -9.12
C SER A 50 -11.59 -36.88 -9.02
N SER A 51 -12.03 -37.18 -7.79
CA SER A 51 -13.16 -38.07 -7.53
C SER A 51 -14.51 -37.48 -7.94
N LEU A 52 -14.73 -36.17 -7.69
CA LEU A 52 -15.91 -35.42 -8.13
C LEU A 52 -16.01 -35.41 -9.66
N LYS A 53 -14.91 -35.09 -10.34
CA LYS A 53 -14.80 -35.10 -11.80
C LYS A 53 -15.06 -36.48 -12.41
N ALA A 54 -14.54 -37.54 -11.78
CA ALA A 54 -14.75 -38.91 -12.22
C ALA A 54 -16.21 -39.37 -12.08
N LYS A 55 -16.88 -38.99 -10.97
CA LYS A 55 -18.29 -39.33 -10.71
C LYS A 55 -19.29 -38.44 -11.49
N VAL A 56 -18.98 -37.18 -11.79
CA VAL A 56 -19.86 -36.22 -12.49
C VAL A 56 -19.49 -36.11 -13.97
N THR A 57 -20.01 -37.02 -14.79
CA THR A 57 -19.63 -37.20 -16.21
C THR A 57 -20.53 -36.48 -17.23
N SER A 58 -21.47 -35.66 -16.77
CA SER A 58 -22.45 -34.96 -17.64
C SER A 58 -21.78 -34.02 -18.65
N TRP A 59 -22.38 -33.86 -19.83
CA TRP A 59 -21.79 -33.05 -20.90
C TRP A 59 -21.60 -31.57 -20.52
N LYS A 60 -22.47 -31.03 -19.67
CA LYS A 60 -22.34 -29.67 -19.11
C LYS A 60 -21.12 -29.56 -18.19
N ALA A 61 -20.88 -30.58 -17.36
CA ALA A 61 -19.76 -30.66 -16.43
C ALA A 61 -18.40 -30.84 -17.14
N LYS A 62 -18.33 -31.72 -18.15
CA LYS A 62 -17.10 -31.96 -18.95
C LYS A 62 -16.46 -30.67 -19.49
N ALA A 63 -17.28 -29.72 -19.94
CA ALA A 63 -16.81 -28.41 -20.44
C ALA A 63 -16.25 -27.48 -19.34
N LEU A 64 -16.63 -27.68 -18.08
CA LEU A 64 -16.05 -27.01 -16.91
C LEU A 64 -14.76 -27.71 -16.46
N TRP A 65 -14.76 -29.05 -16.43
CA TRP A 65 -13.58 -29.85 -16.08
C TRP A 65 -12.39 -29.52 -16.99
N SER A 66 -12.59 -29.53 -18.32
CA SER A 66 -11.54 -29.15 -19.29
C SER A 66 -10.93 -27.76 -19.02
N LYS A 67 -11.70 -26.81 -18.50
CA LYS A 67 -11.24 -25.46 -18.15
C LYS A 67 -10.39 -25.43 -16.87
N LEU A 68 -10.85 -26.10 -15.82
CA LEU A 68 -10.11 -26.20 -14.56
C LEU A 68 -8.84 -27.07 -14.73
N ASP A 69 -8.94 -28.18 -15.46
CA ASP A 69 -7.81 -29.02 -15.84
C ASP A 69 -6.75 -28.25 -16.63
N LYS A 70 -7.16 -27.42 -17.60
CA LYS A 70 -6.22 -26.53 -18.32
C LYS A 70 -5.46 -25.67 -17.31
N ARG A 71 -6.13 -25.04 -16.34
CA ARG A 71 -5.49 -24.21 -15.32
C ARG A 71 -4.52 -25.01 -14.42
N ILE A 72 -4.92 -26.18 -13.92
CA ILE A 72 -4.08 -27.07 -13.08
C ILE A 72 -2.84 -27.55 -13.84
N SER A 73 -2.93 -27.68 -15.18
CA SER A 73 -1.83 -28.13 -16.02
C SER A 73 -0.69 -27.12 -16.21
N HIS A 74 -0.87 -25.85 -15.80
CA HIS A 74 0.18 -24.84 -15.85
C HIS A 74 1.36 -25.22 -14.94
N LYS A 75 2.59 -24.91 -15.38
CA LYS A 75 3.86 -25.34 -14.75
C LYS A 75 3.96 -24.95 -13.27
N GLU A 76 3.39 -23.82 -12.88
CA GLU A 76 3.55 -23.22 -11.56
C GLU A 76 2.85 -24.02 -10.44
N TYR A 77 1.74 -24.70 -10.76
CA TYR A 77 0.96 -25.49 -9.80
C TYR A 77 1.52 -26.91 -9.61
N LYS A 78 2.50 -27.33 -10.42
CA LYS A 78 3.10 -28.68 -10.40
C LYS A 78 2.05 -29.82 -10.39
N LYS A 79 0.96 -29.67 -11.17
CA LYS A 79 -0.22 -30.57 -11.17
C LYS A 79 -0.92 -30.70 -9.80
N GLY A 80 -0.98 -29.61 -9.02
CA GLY A 80 -1.55 -29.60 -7.67
C GLY A 80 -0.62 -30.18 -6.60
N GLN A 81 0.69 -30.14 -6.82
CA GLN A 81 1.72 -30.64 -5.88
C GLN A 81 2.66 -29.53 -5.38
N ALA A 82 2.36 -28.26 -5.67
CA ALA A 82 3.23 -27.14 -5.35
C ALA A 82 3.16 -26.68 -3.88
N CYS A 83 2.03 -26.89 -3.20
CA CYS A 83 1.81 -26.49 -1.80
C CYS A 83 1.15 -27.59 -0.96
N VAL A 84 1.43 -28.86 -1.29
CA VAL A 84 0.93 -30.01 -0.50
C VAL A 84 1.53 -29.98 0.90
N GLY A 85 0.69 -30.19 1.92
CA GLY A 85 1.05 -30.08 3.33
C GLY A 85 0.83 -28.70 3.94
N THR A 86 0.81 -27.62 3.14
CA THR A 86 0.51 -26.27 3.65
C THR A 86 -0.97 -26.12 4.00
N LYS A 87 -1.25 -25.64 5.22
CA LYS A 87 -2.59 -25.34 5.73
C LYS A 87 -2.83 -23.81 5.71
N CYS A 88 -3.91 -23.38 5.07
CA CYS A 88 -4.21 -21.97 4.80
C CYS A 88 -5.58 -21.56 5.37
N LEU A 89 -5.61 -20.53 6.21
CA LEU A 89 -6.84 -19.85 6.64
C LEU A 89 -7.05 -18.53 5.87
N ILE A 90 -8.25 -18.32 5.34
CA ILE A 90 -8.63 -17.07 4.64
C ILE A 90 -9.78 -16.41 5.38
N ILE A 91 -9.57 -15.17 5.79
CA ILE A 91 -10.54 -14.37 6.53
C ILE A 91 -11.32 -13.50 5.53
N GLY A 92 -12.59 -13.84 5.27
CA GLY A 92 -13.50 -13.11 4.38
C GLY A 92 -13.81 -13.85 3.07
N GLY A 93 -15.11 -14.14 2.85
CA GLY A 93 -15.66 -14.75 1.64
C GLY A 93 -15.94 -13.74 0.52
N GLY A 94 -15.21 -12.61 0.49
CA GLY A 94 -15.28 -11.61 -0.58
C GLY A 94 -14.70 -12.13 -1.90
N PRO A 95 -14.89 -11.41 -3.03
CA PRO A 95 -14.35 -11.83 -4.32
C PRO A 95 -12.85 -12.12 -4.28
N CYS A 96 -12.04 -11.25 -3.67
CA CYS A 96 -10.59 -11.43 -3.61
C CYS A 96 -10.15 -12.56 -2.66
N GLY A 97 -10.88 -12.79 -1.56
CA GLY A 97 -10.66 -13.91 -0.64
C GLY A 97 -10.93 -15.25 -1.29
N LEU A 98 -12.12 -15.42 -1.89
CA LEU A 98 -12.48 -16.61 -2.68
C LEU A 98 -11.53 -16.80 -3.87
N ARG A 99 -11.10 -15.71 -4.53
CA ARG A 99 -10.15 -15.78 -5.63
C ARG A 99 -8.79 -16.31 -5.19
N THR A 100 -8.30 -15.90 -4.03
CA THR A 100 -7.07 -16.42 -3.41
C THR A 100 -7.25 -17.89 -3.02
N ALA A 101 -8.40 -18.24 -2.43
CA ALA A 101 -8.72 -19.60 -2.01
C ALA A 101 -8.62 -20.60 -3.16
N ILE A 102 -9.16 -20.24 -4.33
CA ILE A 102 -9.08 -21.05 -5.55
C ILE A 102 -7.62 -21.28 -5.96
N GLU A 103 -6.77 -20.25 -6.00
CA GLU A 103 -5.36 -20.44 -6.40
C GLU A 103 -4.59 -21.35 -5.43
N LEU A 104 -4.76 -21.15 -4.10
CA LEU A 104 -4.10 -21.97 -3.09
C LEU A 104 -4.55 -23.44 -3.16
N ALA A 105 -5.85 -23.68 -3.36
CA ALA A 105 -6.39 -25.03 -3.51
C ALA A 105 -5.90 -25.72 -4.81
N LEU A 106 -5.83 -24.98 -5.93
CA LEU A 106 -5.30 -25.49 -7.20
C LEU A 106 -3.79 -25.85 -7.13
N MET A 107 -3.04 -25.29 -6.18
CA MET A 107 -1.64 -25.66 -5.90
C MET A 107 -1.50 -26.88 -4.95
N GLY A 108 -2.60 -27.35 -4.34
CA GLY A 108 -2.61 -28.51 -3.44
C GLY A 108 -2.65 -28.20 -1.94
N ALA A 109 -2.78 -26.92 -1.55
CA ALA A 109 -2.89 -26.56 -0.13
C ALA A 109 -4.27 -26.94 0.46
N LYS A 110 -4.32 -27.22 1.77
CA LYS A 110 -5.60 -27.31 2.50
C LYS A 110 -6.08 -25.90 2.77
N VAL A 111 -7.22 -25.50 2.20
CA VAL A 111 -7.74 -24.14 2.33
C VAL A 111 -9.07 -24.12 3.08
N VAL A 112 -9.12 -23.31 4.14
CA VAL A 112 -10.33 -23.00 4.92
C VAL A 112 -10.62 -21.51 4.78
N VAL A 113 -11.86 -21.17 4.44
CA VAL A 113 -12.36 -19.79 4.35
C VAL A 113 -13.43 -19.59 5.41
N ILE A 114 -13.29 -18.54 6.22
CA ILE A 114 -14.31 -18.10 7.18
C ILE A 114 -14.95 -16.79 6.73
N GLU A 115 -16.27 -16.75 6.70
CA GLU A 115 -17.09 -15.58 6.39
C GLU A 115 -18.07 -15.34 7.54
N LYS A 116 -18.08 -14.12 8.07
CA LYS A 116 -18.93 -13.75 9.20
C LYS A 116 -20.40 -13.59 8.83
N ARG A 117 -20.69 -13.40 7.54
CA ARG A 117 -22.06 -13.28 6.99
C ARG A 117 -22.61 -14.64 6.61
N ASP A 118 -23.94 -14.72 6.59
CA ASP A 118 -24.68 -15.91 6.16
C ASP A 118 -25.05 -15.88 4.66
N SER A 119 -24.84 -14.75 4.00
CA SER A 119 -25.41 -14.41 2.70
C SER A 119 -24.56 -13.39 1.94
N PHE A 120 -24.65 -13.44 0.61
CA PHE A 120 -24.08 -12.44 -0.28
C PHE A 120 -25.20 -11.47 -0.68
N SER A 121 -25.09 -10.21 -0.29
CA SER A 121 -26.21 -9.26 -0.30
C SER A 121 -25.87 -7.87 -0.88
N ARG A 122 -24.71 -7.72 -1.52
CA ARG A 122 -24.27 -6.48 -2.17
C ARG A 122 -24.64 -6.52 -3.65
N HIS A 123 -25.59 -5.69 -4.06
CA HIS A 123 -26.00 -5.58 -5.47
C HIS A 123 -25.08 -4.69 -6.31
N ASN A 124 -24.35 -3.76 -5.68
CA ASN A 124 -23.44 -2.84 -6.36
C ASN A 124 -22.55 -3.53 -7.41
N VAL A 125 -22.36 -2.85 -8.54
CA VAL A 125 -21.71 -3.40 -9.72
C VAL A 125 -20.23 -3.02 -9.77
N LEU A 126 -19.38 -4.02 -10.04
CA LEU A 126 -17.94 -3.89 -10.26
C LEU A 126 -17.63 -3.90 -11.75
N HIS A 127 -16.86 -2.92 -12.20
CA HIS A 127 -16.20 -2.98 -13.51
C HIS A 127 -15.07 -4.02 -13.49
N LEU A 128 -14.87 -4.70 -14.61
CA LEU A 128 -13.93 -5.79 -14.83
C LEU A 128 -12.96 -5.43 -15.96
N TRP A 129 -11.67 -5.37 -15.65
CA TRP A 129 -10.65 -5.19 -16.69
C TRP A 129 -10.59 -6.42 -17.62
N PRO A 130 -10.16 -6.27 -18.89
CA PRO A 130 -10.17 -7.35 -19.87
C PRO A 130 -9.54 -8.67 -19.41
N TYR A 131 -8.42 -8.63 -18.67
CA TYR A 131 -7.79 -9.83 -18.15
C TYR A 131 -8.62 -10.52 -17.03
N THR A 132 -9.38 -9.76 -16.22
CA THR A 132 -10.27 -10.36 -15.19
C THR A 132 -11.46 -11.07 -15.84
N ILE A 133 -11.99 -10.51 -16.93
CA ILE A 133 -12.99 -11.18 -17.77
C ILE A 133 -12.39 -12.46 -18.37
N HIS A 134 -11.14 -12.41 -18.82
CA HIS A 134 -10.44 -13.59 -19.34
C HIS A 134 -10.25 -14.67 -18.26
N ASP A 135 -9.72 -14.30 -17.09
CA ASP A 135 -9.50 -15.18 -15.93
C ASP A 135 -10.80 -15.87 -15.48
N LEU A 136 -11.89 -15.11 -15.32
CA LEU A 136 -13.21 -15.64 -14.95
C LEU A 136 -13.82 -16.52 -16.05
N ARG A 137 -13.64 -16.18 -17.34
CA ARG A 137 -13.98 -17.09 -18.47
C ARG A 137 -13.12 -18.35 -18.43
N GLY A 138 -11.88 -18.26 -17.97
CA GLY A 138 -10.96 -19.37 -17.70
C GLY A 138 -11.48 -20.30 -16.60
N LEU A 139 -11.97 -19.76 -15.49
CA LEU A 139 -12.62 -20.51 -14.40
C LEU A 139 -14.05 -21.00 -14.73
N GLY A 140 -14.57 -20.69 -15.92
CA GLY A 140 -15.89 -21.17 -16.37
C GLY A 140 -17.07 -20.30 -15.95
N ALA A 141 -16.87 -19.03 -15.58
CA ALA A 141 -17.93 -18.10 -15.13
C ALA A 141 -19.21 -18.12 -15.99
N LYS A 142 -19.09 -18.19 -17.33
CA LYS A 142 -20.23 -18.27 -18.27
C LYS A 142 -21.11 -19.53 -18.12
N LYS A 143 -20.63 -20.58 -17.44
CA LYS A 143 -21.43 -21.78 -17.08
C LYS A 143 -22.23 -21.56 -15.80
N PHE A 144 -21.71 -20.80 -14.84
CA PHE A 144 -22.37 -20.46 -13.58
C PHE A 144 -23.34 -19.27 -13.71
N TYR A 145 -23.03 -18.32 -14.59
CA TYR A 145 -23.83 -17.13 -14.89
C TYR A 145 -23.88 -16.91 -16.41
N GLY A 146 -24.99 -17.28 -17.05
CA GLY A 146 -25.10 -17.26 -18.52
C GLY A 146 -24.98 -15.86 -19.15
N LYS A 147 -25.34 -14.81 -18.40
CA LYS A 147 -25.21 -13.40 -18.81
C LYS A 147 -23.76 -12.87 -18.71
N PHE A 148 -22.81 -13.62 -18.13
CA PHE A 148 -21.46 -13.14 -17.80
C PHE A 148 -20.72 -12.57 -19.02
N CYS A 149 -20.50 -11.25 -19.00
CA CYS A 149 -19.84 -10.49 -20.06
C CYS A 149 -20.32 -10.89 -21.46
N ALA A 150 -21.65 -10.90 -21.65
CA ALA A 150 -22.30 -11.12 -22.93
C ALA A 150 -22.29 -9.83 -23.77
N GLY A 151 -21.94 -9.93 -25.06
CA GLY A 151 -21.76 -8.75 -25.91
C GLY A 151 -20.61 -7.86 -25.40
N ALA A 152 -20.90 -6.59 -25.19
CA ALA A 152 -19.94 -5.58 -24.72
C ALA A 152 -19.90 -5.38 -23.19
N ILE A 153 -20.69 -6.14 -22.41
CA ILE A 153 -20.76 -5.99 -20.94
C ILE A 153 -19.39 -6.29 -20.31
N ASP A 154 -18.86 -5.32 -19.57
CA ASP A 154 -17.55 -5.37 -18.91
C ASP A 154 -17.63 -5.30 -17.37
N HIS A 155 -18.79 -5.62 -16.80
CA HIS A 155 -19.08 -5.48 -15.37
C HIS A 155 -19.90 -6.65 -14.80
N ILE A 156 -19.97 -6.71 -13.46
CA ILE A 156 -20.72 -7.72 -12.70
C ILE A 156 -21.09 -7.22 -11.29
N SER A 157 -22.29 -7.54 -10.79
CA SER A 157 -22.66 -7.31 -9.39
C SER A 157 -21.81 -8.13 -8.40
N ILE A 158 -21.46 -7.53 -7.25
CA ILE A 158 -20.59 -8.16 -6.23
C ILE A 158 -21.15 -9.53 -5.81
N GLN A 159 -22.45 -9.63 -5.54
CA GLN A 159 -23.12 -10.89 -5.19
C GLN A 159 -22.89 -11.99 -6.24
N GLN A 160 -23.06 -11.68 -7.53
CA GLN A 160 -22.91 -12.69 -8.59
C GLN A 160 -21.46 -13.14 -8.73
N LEU A 161 -20.50 -12.22 -8.60
CA LEU A 161 -19.07 -12.59 -8.58
C LEU A 161 -18.73 -13.50 -7.38
N GLN A 162 -19.27 -13.21 -6.19
CA GLN A 162 -19.11 -14.07 -5.01
C GLN A 162 -19.73 -15.46 -5.24
N LEU A 163 -20.91 -15.57 -5.87
CA LEU A 163 -21.54 -16.87 -6.19
C LEU A 163 -20.74 -17.70 -7.20
N ILE A 164 -20.22 -17.07 -8.25
CA ILE A 164 -19.37 -17.73 -9.26
C ILE A 164 -18.12 -18.30 -8.58
N LEU A 165 -17.42 -17.49 -7.79
CA LEU A 165 -16.18 -17.90 -7.14
C LEU A 165 -16.43 -18.92 -6.02
N LEU A 166 -17.53 -18.82 -5.26
CA LEU A 166 -17.91 -19.84 -4.28
C LEU A 166 -18.13 -21.21 -4.93
N LYS A 167 -18.82 -21.26 -6.07
CA LYS A 167 -19.05 -22.52 -6.80
C LYS A 167 -17.75 -23.15 -7.28
N VAL A 168 -16.81 -22.34 -7.79
CA VAL A 168 -15.47 -22.83 -8.17
C VAL A 168 -14.67 -23.29 -6.95
N ALA A 169 -14.68 -22.52 -5.86
CA ALA A 169 -13.98 -22.85 -4.61
C ALA A 169 -14.43 -24.20 -4.03
N LEU A 170 -15.74 -24.43 -3.94
CA LEU A 170 -16.30 -25.71 -3.47
C LEU A 170 -15.89 -26.88 -4.38
N ILE A 171 -15.93 -26.70 -5.69
CA ILE A 171 -15.48 -27.73 -6.67
C ILE A 171 -14.02 -28.13 -6.45
N VAL A 172 -13.14 -27.19 -6.09
CA VAL A 172 -11.72 -27.46 -5.81
C VAL A 172 -11.42 -27.74 -4.34
N ALA A 173 -12.44 -28.17 -3.57
CA ALA A 173 -12.34 -28.57 -2.17
C ALA A 173 -11.86 -27.49 -1.18
N VAL A 174 -12.16 -26.21 -1.47
CA VAL A 174 -12.08 -25.16 -0.44
C VAL A 174 -13.20 -25.38 0.58
N GLU A 175 -12.81 -25.46 1.85
CA GLU A 175 -13.75 -25.55 2.96
C GLU A 175 -14.28 -24.15 3.28
N PHE A 176 -15.60 -23.94 3.22
CA PHE A 176 -16.20 -22.60 3.32
C PHE A 176 -17.24 -22.54 4.44
N HIS A 177 -16.95 -21.75 5.47
CA HIS A 177 -17.78 -21.60 6.66
C HIS A 177 -18.42 -20.21 6.72
N ILE A 178 -19.73 -20.19 6.94
CA ILE A 178 -20.53 -18.96 7.11
C ILE A 178 -20.91 -18.75 8.58
N ASN A 179 -21.23 -17.52 8.97
CA ASN A 179 -21.47 -17.11 10.36
C ASN A 179 -20.26 -17.32 11.30
N VAL A 180 -19.04 -17.31 10.75
CA VAL A 180 -17.81 -17.42 11.54
C VAL A 180 -17.03 -16.11 11.46
N GLU A 181 -17.02 -15.37 12.56
CA GLU A 181 -16.24 -14.14 12.69
C GLU A 181 -14.86 -14.44 13.28
N PHE A 182 -13.80 -13.95 12.62
CA PHE A 182 -12.44 -13.96 13.15
C PHE A 182 -12.29 -12.87 14.23
N ILE A 183 -11.70 -13.22 15.37
CA ILE A 183 -11.41 -12.30 16.47
C ILE A 183 -9.92 -11.94 16.49
N LYS A 184 -9.04 -12.94 16.63
CA LYS A 184 -7.59 -12.75 16.73
C LYS A 184 -6.82 -14.05 16.42
N LEU A 185 -5.52 -13.94 16.18
CA LEU A 185 -4.61 -15.09 16.16
C LEU A 185 -4.39 -15.61 17.59
N LEU A 186 -4.21 -16.92 17.71
CA LEU A 186 -3.76 -17.61 18.92
C LEU A 186 -2.34 -18.13 18.68
N GLU A 187 -1.40 -17.71 19.52
CA GLU A 187 -0.01 -18.15 19.43
C GLU A 187 0.13 -19.61 19.92
N PRO A 188 1.05 -20.40 19.36
CA PRO A 188 1.43 -21.72 19.87
C PRO A 188 1.77 -21.67 21.37
N PRO A 189 1.26 -22.60 22.21
CA PRO A 189 1.62 -22.65 23.63
C PRO A 189 3.10 -23.04 23.81
N GLU A 190 3.70 -22.62 24.92
CA GLU A 190 5.11 -22.92 25.25
C GLU A 190 5.28 -24.35 25.83
N ASP A 191 4.31 -24.82 26.64
CA ASP A 191 4.35 -26.13 27.31
C ASP A 191 3.95 -27.32 26.42
N GLN A 192 4.73 -27.59 25.36
CA GLN A 192 4.46 -28.67 24.40
C GLN A 192 5.10 -30.01 24.83
N GLN A 193 4.69 -30.55 25.98
CA GLN A 193 5.26 -31.83 26.48
C GLN A 193 4.74 -33.09 25.74
N ASN A 194 3.60 -33.02 25.03
CA ASN A 194 3.02 -34.18 24.34
C ASN A 194 2.41 -33.89 22.94
N GLU A 195 2.02 -32.67 22.60
CA GLU A 195 1.48 -32.32 21.26
C GLU A 195 2.06 -31.00 20.75
N ALA A 196 2.54 -31.01 19.49
CA ALA A 196 3.07 -29.83 18.80
C ALA A 196 1.92 -28.99 18.20
N ILE A 197 1.27 -28.19 19.04
CA ILE A 197 0.12 -27.36 18.65
C ILE A 197 0.58 -26.14 17.84
N GLY A 198 0.06 -26.01 16.63
CA GLY A 198 0.38 -24.92 15.71
C GLY A 198 -0.39 -23.60 15.96
N TRP A 199 -0.23 -22.65 15.04
CA TRP A 199 -0.99 -21.40 15.05
C TRP A 199 -2.49 -21.65 14.78
N ARG A 200 -3.36 -21.01 15.57
CA ARG A 200 -4.82 -21.14 15.47
C ARG A 200 -5.51 -19.77 15.46
N ALA A 201 -6.83 -19.77 15.24
CA ALA A 201 -7.65 -18.56 15.25
C ALA A 201 -8.71 -18.60 16.37
N ALA A 202 -8.79 -17.52 17.14
CA ALA A 202 -9.96 -17.27 17.99
C ALA A 202 -11.11 -16.81 17.09
N ILE A 203 -12.22 -17.54 17.12
CA ILE A 203 -13.40 -17.30 16.29
C ILE A 203 -14.67 -17.16 17.13
N ARG A 204 -15.70 -16.55 16.53
CA ARG A 204 -17.06 -16.48 17.07
C ARG A 204 -18.03 -17.15 16.08
N PRO A 205 -18.87 -18.11 16.52
CA PRO A 205 -18.93 -18.65 17.88
C PRO A 205 -17.75 -19.62 18.15
N ALA A 206 -17.38 -19.78 19.43
CA ALA A 206 -16.11 -20.40 19.84
C ALA A 206 -16.13 -21.94 19.84
N ASP A 207 -17.32 -22.54 19.83
CA ASP A 207 -17.61 -23.97 19.71
C ASP A 207 -17.54 -24.47 18.26
N HIS A 208 -17.39 -23.57 17.29
CA HIS A 208 -17.35 -23.92 15.87
C HIS A 208 -16.09 -24.75 15.52
N PRO A 209 -16.18 -25.86 14.75
CA PRO A 209 -15.07 -26.79 14.52
C PRO A 209 -13.74 -26.18 14.03
N VAL A 210 -13.82 -25.06 13.30
CA VAL A 210 -12.66 -24.30 12.80
C VAL A 210 -11.79 -23.73 13.93
N ALA A 211 -12.27 -23.63 15.18
CA ALA A 211 -11.45 -23.20 16.31
C ALA A 211 -10.27 -24.16 16.58
N GLY A 212 -10.42 -25.44 16.23
CA GLY A 212 -9.37 -26.45 16.27
C GLY A 212 -8.48 -26.47 15.03
N PHE A 213 -8.74 -25.68 13.98
CA PHE A 213 -7.97 -25.71 12.74
C PHE A 213 -6.65 -24.94 12.89
N GLU A 214 -5.55 -25.67 12.73
CA GLU A 214 -4.19 -25.13 12.68
C GLU A 214 -3.79 -24.74 11.27
N PHE A 215 -3.02 -23.66 11.11
CA PHE A 215 -2.59 -23.15 9.81
C PHE A 215 -1.21 -22.49 9.82
N ASP A 216 -0.47 -22.68 8.73
CA ASP A 216 0.87 -22.10 8.50
C ASP A 216 0.78 -20.77 7.72
N VAL A 217 -0.36 -20.52 7.09
CA VAL A 217 -0.64 -19.33 6.28
C VAL A 217 -1.99 -18.73 6.67
N VAL A 218 -2.05 -17.42 6.86
CA VAL A 218 -3.31 -16.67 7.05
C VAL A 218 -3.40 -15.48 6.09
N VAL A 219 -4.55 -15.33 5.43
CA VAL A 219 -4.80 -14.24 4.46
C VAL A 219 -6.00 -13.39 4.89
N GLY A 220 -5.74 -12.10 5.15
CA GLY A 220 -6.77 -11.10 5.47
C GLY A 220 -7.42 -10.52 4.21
N ALA A 221 -8.65 -10.94 3.94
CA ALA A 221 -9.49 -10.48 2.82
C ALA A 221 -10.86 -9.95 3.30
N ASP A 222 -10.93 -9.48 4.54
CA ASP A 222 -12.12 -8.94 5.22
C ASP A 222 -12.46 -7.48 4.85
N GLY A 223 -11.65 -6.87 3.99
CA GLY A 223 -11.83 -5.55 3.41
C GLY A 223 -11.39 -4.41 4.33
N ARG A 224 -12.17 -3.32 4.37
CA ARG A 224 -11.80 -2.08 5.07
C ARG A 224 -11.47 -2.24 6.55
N ARG A 225 -11.92 -3.31 7.24
CA ARG A 225 -11.73 -3.44 8.70
C ARG A 225 -10.40 -4.06 9.13
N ASN A 226 -9.66 -4.74 8.25
CA ASN A 226 -8.41 -5.48 8.52
C ASN A 226 -8.22 -5.94 9.98
N THR A 227 -8.79 -7.09 10.29
CA THR A 227 -8.68 -7.76 11.60
C THR A 227 -7.30 -8.36 11.91
N LEU A 228 -6.35 -8.36 10.95
CA LEU A 228 -4.99 -8.84 11.19
C LEU A 228 -4.07 -7.73 11.71
N GLU A 229 -3.51 -7.97 12.90
CA GLU A 229 -2.53 -7.11 13.56
C GLU A 229 -1.15 -7.14 12.88
N GLY A 230 -0.42 -6.03 13.00
CA GLY A 230 0.95 -5.87 12.48
C GLY A 230 1.03 -5.12 11.16
N PHE A 231 -0.10 -4.89 10.48
CA PHE A 231 -0.18 -4.09 9.27
C PHE A 231 -0.51 -2.63 9.60
N LYS A 232 0.48 -1.75 9.44
CA LYS A 232 0.26 -0.30 9.50
C LYS A 232 -0.47 0.17 8.25
N ARG A 233 -1.30 1.20 8.38
CA ARG A 233 -2.08 1.76 7.27
C ARG A 233 -1.68 3.21 6.98
N LYS A 234 -1.48 3.50 5.70
CA LYS A 234 -1.29 4.85 5.14
C LYS A 234 -2.65 5.36 4.67
N GLU A 235 -3.11 6.47 5.25
CA GLU A 235 -4.23 7.24 4.74
C GLU A 235 -3.73 8.21 3.66
N PHE A 236 -4.36 8.17 2.49
CA PHE A 236 -4.22 9.15 1.43
C PHE A 236 -5.48 10.02 1.43
N ARG A 237 -5.38 11.20 2.04
CA ARG A 237 -6.48 12.16 2.12
C ARG A 237 -6.49 13.09 0.91
N GLY A 238 -7.52 12.98 0.09
CA GLY A 238 -7.78 13.82 -1.08
C GLY A 238 -8.58 15.09 -0.75
N LYS A 239 -9.18 15.68 -1.78
CA LYS A 239 -10.29 16.64 -1.60
C LYS A 239 -11.51 15.89 -1.05
N LEU A 240 -12.39 16.61 -0.35
CA LEU A 240 -13.67 16.07 0.10
C LEU A 240 -14.46 15.51 -1.08
N ALA A 241 -14.69 14.19 -1.07
CA ALA A 241 -15.40 13.48 -2.12
C ALA A 241 -16.42 12.55 -1.48
N ILE A 242 -17.71 12.77 -1.81
CA ILE A 242 -18.83 12.00 -1.27
C ILE A 242 -19.42 11.19 -2.41
N ALA A 243 -19.40 9.87 -2.28
CA ALA A 243 -19.99 8.98 -3.28
C ALA A 243 -21.40 8.56 -2.85
N ILE A 244 -22.31 8.50 -3.82
CA ILE A 244 -23.64 7.92 -3.68
C ILE A 244 -23.72 6.73 -4.63
N THR A 245 -24.14 5.56 -4.13
CA THR A 245 -24.53 4.43 -4.98
C THR A 245 -26.02 4.20 -4.87
N ALA A 246 -26.69 3.93 -5.99
CA ALA A 246 -28.11 3.59 -6.04
C ALA A 246 -28.35 2.38 -6.95
N ASN A 247 -29.23 1.48 -6.53
CA ASN A 247 -29.67 0.34 -7.32
C ASN A 247 -31.18 0.44 -7.57
N PHE A 248 -31.60 0.50 -8.84
CA PHE A 248 -33.00 0.42 -9.24
C PHE A 248 -33.33 -0.94 -9.85
N ILE A 249 -34.60 -1.34 -9.79
CA ILE A 249 -35.09 -2.62 -10.32
C ILE A 249 -34.97 -2.64 -11.85
N ASN A 250 -34.19 -3.58 -12.40
CA ASN A 250 -34.15 -3.84 -13.84
C ASN A 250 -35.19 -4.91 -14.22
N ARG A 251 -36.25 -4.51 -14.90
CA ARG A 251 -37.33 -5.43 -15.35
C ARG A 251 -37.00 -6.14 -16.67
N ASN A 252 -35.85 -5.83 -17.28
CA ASN A 252 -35.36 -6.39 -18.55
C ASN A 252 -36.34 -6.15 -19.72
N THR A 253 -37.09 -5.05 -19.71
CA THR A 253 -37.96 -4.64 -20.82
C THR A 253 -37.16 -4.17 -22.03
N THR A 254 -37.79 -4.13 -23.20
CA THR A 254 -37.16 -3.65 -24.44
C THR A 254 -36.85 -2.15 -24.44
N ALA A 255 -37.52 -1.36 -23.59
CA ALA A 255 -37.19 0.05 -23.37
C ALA A 255 -35.90 0.17 -22.53
N GLU A 256 -35.86 -0.44 -21.35
CA GLU A 256 -34.67 -0.50 -20.50
C GLU A 256 -33.45 -1.06 -21.24
N ALA A 257 -33.64 -2.09 -22.08
CA ALA A 257 -32.57 -2.70 -22.87
C ALA A 257 -31.91 -1.72 -23.87
N LYS A 258 -32.64 -0.71 -24.37
CA LYS A 258 -32.14 0.27 -25.35
C LYS A 258 -31.31 1.41 -24.73
N VAL A 259 -31.52 1.75 -23.47
CA VAL A 259 -30.82 2.86 -22.79
C VAL A 259 -29.31 2.60 -22.79
N GLU A 260 -28.49 3.54 -23.24
CA GLU A 260 -27.03 3.35 -23.27
C GLU A 260 -26.41 3.42 -21.85
N GLU A 261 -25.32 2.68 -21.63
CA GLU A 261 -24.57 2.71 -20.37
C GLU A 261 -23.63 3.93 -20.31
N ILE A 262 -23.36 4.42 -19.11
CA ILE A 262 -22.49 5.60 -18.90
C ILE A 262 -21.16 5.11 -18.32
N SER A 263 -20.22 4.79 -19.21
CA SER A 263 -18.88 4.31 -18.85
C SER A 263 -17.98 5.45 -18.33
N GLY A 264 -18.21 5.89 -17.09
CA GLY A 264 -17.27 6.77 -16.38
C GLY A 264 -17.18 8.20 -16.92
N VAL A 265 -18.33 8.84 -17.17
CA VAL A 265 -18.37 10.23 -17.65
C VAL A 265 -18.01 11.18 -16.49
N ALA A 266 -16.72 11.46 -16.33
CA ALA A 266 -16.25 12.47 -15.41
C ALA A 266 -16.50 13.89 -15.97
N PHE A 267 -16.70 14.87 -15.08
CA PHE A 267 -16.90 16.29 -15.40
C PHE A 267 -15.91 16.81 -16.44
N ILE A 268 -14.65 16.37 -16.35
CA ILE A 268 -13.54 16.76 -17.24
C ILE A 268 -13.87 16.50 -18.72
N PHE A 269 -14.60 15.42 -19.05
CA PHE A 269 -14.88 14.99 -20.42
C PHE A 269 -16.20 15.53 -20.98
N ASN A 270 -17.19 15.80 -20.13
CA ASN A 270 -18.51 16.29 -20.56
C ASN A 270 -19.04 17.39 -19.64
N GLN A 271 -18.32 18.51 -19.57
CA GLN A 271 -18.66 19.64 -18.69
C GLN A 271 -20.08 20.16 -18.95
N LYS A 272 -20.53 20.17 -20.21
CA LYS A 272 -21.87 20.64 -20.58
C LYS A 272 -22.95 19.85 -19.85
N PHE A 273 -22.94 18.51 -19.95
CA PHE A 273 -23.92 17.65 -19.27
C PHE A 273 -24.06 17.93 -17.76
N PHE A 274 -22.95 18.21 -17.06
CA PHE A 274 -22.99 18.52 -15.62
C PHE A 274 -23.42 19.95 -15.29
N LEU A 275 -23.21 20.91 -16.21
CA LEU A 275 -23.76 22.25 -16.08
C LEU A 275 -25.27 22.22 -16.33
N ASP A 276 -25.71 21.58 -17.42
CA ASP A 276 -27.12 21.37 -17.75
C ASP A 276 -27.85 20.64 -16.59
N LEU A 277 -27.27 19.55 -16.04
CA LEU A 277 -27.80 18.86 -14.85
C LEU A 277 -27.98 19.83 -13.67
N LYS A 278 -26.98 20.66 -13.39
CA LYS A 278 -27.01 21.59 -12.26
C LYS A 278 -28.03 22.72 -12.47
N GLU A 279 -28.20 23.20 -13.70
CA GLU A 279 -29.16 24.25 -14.03
C GLU A 279 -30.61 23.73 -13.98
N GLU A 280 -30.89 22.52 -14.48
CA GLU A 280 -32.23 21.93 -14.46
C GLU A 280 -32.63 21.38 -13.08
N THR A 281 -31.73 20.64 -12.42
CA THR A 281 -32.06 19.90 -11.19
C THR A 281 -31.49 20.51 -9.92
N GLY A 282 -30.48 21.40 -9.99
CA GLY A 282 -29.72 21.86 -8.82
C GLY A 282 -28.71 20.85 -8.26
N ILE A 283 -28.52 19.71 -8.93
CA ILE A 283 -27.57 18.66 -8.53
C ILE A 283 -26.18 18.94 -9.12
N ASP A 284 -25.16 19.03 -8.28
CA ASP A 284 -23.77 19.30 -8.69
C ASP A 284 -22.86 18.08 -8.45
N LEU A 285 -22.54 17.37 -9.53
CA LEU A 285 -21.74 16.14 -9.53
C LEU A 285 -20.37 16.36 -10.19
N GLU A 286 -19.38 15.59 -9.76
CA GLU A 286 -18.05 15.51 -10.41
C GLU A 286 -17.93 14.33 -11.39
N ASN A 287 -18.74 13.30 -11.22
CA ASN A 287 -18.76 12.09 -12.03
C ASN A 287 -20.11 11.36 -11.84
N ILE A 288 -20.59 10.70 -12.89
CA ILE A 288 -21.70 9.74 -12.83
C ILE A 288 -21.38 8.54 -13.72
N VAL A 289 -21.69 7.35 -13.22
CA VAL A 289 -21.49 6.06 -13.89
C VAL A 289 -22.80 5.29 -13.80
N TYR A 290 -23.20 4.66 -14.91
CA TYR A 290 -24.41 3.83 -15.00
C TYR A 290 -24.06 2.50 -15.65
N TYR A 291 -24.36 1.40 -14.95
CA TYR A 291 -24.22 0.03 -15.43
C TYR A 291 -25.58 -0.70 -15.37
N LYS A 292 -25.87 -1.51 -16.39
CA LYS A 292 -27.11 -2.27 -16.53
C LYS A 292 -26.83 -3.76 -16.30
N ASP A 293 -26.83 -4.17 -15.04
CA ASP A 293 -26.71 -5.59 -14.64
C ASP A 293 -28.09 -6.10 -14.17
N ASN A 294 -28.16 -6.86 -13.06
CA ASN A 294 -29.43 -7.32 -12.49
C ASN A 294 -30.23 -6.17 -11.84
N THR A 295 -29.56 -5.06 -11.58
CA THR A 295 -30.12 -3.75 -11.22
C THR A 295 -29.63 -2.70 -12.21
N HIS A 296 -30.38 -1.60 -12.34
CA HIS A 296 -29.82 -0.37 -12.92
C HIS A 296 -28.98 0.28 -11.83
N TYR A 297 -27.66 0.11 -11.91
CA TYR A 297 -26.72 0.57 -10.90
C TYR A 297 -26.13 1.91 -11.29
N PHE A 298 -26.22 2.88 -10.38
CA PHE A 298 -25.60 4.17 -10.50
C PHE A 298 -24.56 4.37 -9.40
N VAL A 299 -23.40 4.91 -9.75
CA VAL A 299 -22.47 5.51 -8.79
C VAL A 299 -22.09 6.91 -9.23
N MET A 300 -22.25 7.87 -8.33
CA MET A 300 -22.01 9.29 -8.58
C MET A 300 -21.19 9.91 -7.45
N THR A 301 -20.39 10.91 -7.76
CA THR A 301 -19.61 11.67 -6.75
C THR A 301 -20.17 13.09 -6.65
N ALA A 302 -20.87 13.37 -5.56
CA ALA A 302 -21.58 14.62 -5.32
C ALA A 302 -20.72 15.62 -4.54
N LYS A 303 -20.87 16.92 -4.85
CA LYS A 303 -20.22 17.99 -4.09
C LYS A 303 -21.00 18.27 -2.81
N LYS A 304 -20.28 18.47 -1.69
CA LYS A 304 -20.84 18.78 -0.36
C LYS A 304 -21.94 19.85 -0.41
N GLN A 305 -21.69 20.95 -1.11
CA GLN A 305 -22.63 22.07 -1.18
C GLN A 305 -23.98 21.66 -1.78
N SER A 306 -23.99 20.90 -2.88
CA SER A 306 -25.25 20.45 -3.50
C SER A 306 -26.05 19.51 -2.60
N LEU A 307 -25.37 18.70 -1.77
CA LEU A 307 -26.03 17.84 -0.78
C LEU A 307 -26.65 18.65 0.37
N LEU A 308 -26.04 19.76 0.78
CA LEU A 308 -26.61 20.70 1.75
C LEU A 308 -27.78 21.49 1.13
N ASP A 309 -27.61 22.01 -0.09
CA ASP A 309 -28.63 22.79 -0.81
C ASP A 309 -29.91 21.96 -1.06
N LYS A 310 -29.76 20.68 -1.43
CA LYS A 310 -30.85 19.69 -1.57
C LYS A 310 -31.31 19.07 -0.23
N LYS A 311 -30.75 19.49 0.91
CA LYS A 311 -31.06 18.99 2.27
C LYS A 311 -30.91 17.47 2.45
N VAL A 312 -30.05 16.84 1.65
CA VAL A 312 -29.61 15.45 1.81
C VAL A 312 -28.74 15.32 3.06
N VAL A 313 -27.87 16.31 3.26
CA VAL A 313 -27.09 16.50 4.49
C VAL A 313 -27.75 17.63 5.28
N ILE A 314 -28.04 17.41 6.56
CA ILE A 314 -28.78 18.36 7.40
C ILE A 314 -27.87 19.48 7.91
N ASN A 315 -26.73 19.13 8.51
CA ASN A 315 -25.76 20.07 9.06
C ASN A 315 -24.39 19.95 8.38
N ASP A 316 -23.71 21.08 8.19
CA ASP A 316 -22.32 21.10 7.77
C ASP A 316 -21.41 20.76 8.96
N TYR A 317 -20.91 19.52 9.00
CA TYR A 317 -19.83 19.11 9.88
C TYR A 317 -18.47 19.16 9.17
N MET A 318 -17.43 19.45 9.95
CA MET A 318 -16.02 19.47 9.50
C MET A 318 -15.41 18.06 9.38
N ASP A 319 -15.83 17.14 10.25
CA ASP A 319 -15.44 15.73 10.18
C ASP A 319 -16.35 14.96 9.22
N THR A 320 -15.76 14.13 8.36
CA THR A 320 -16.48 13.37 7.33
C THR A 320 -17.30 12.22 7.93
N GLN A 321 -16.90 11.67 9.07
CA GLN A 321 -17.66 10.61 9.74
C GLN A 321 -18.96 11.17 10.33
N MET A 322 -18.90 12.31 11.03
CA MET A 322 -20.09 13.03 11.50
C MET A 322 -20.95 13.55 10.35
N LEU A 323 -20.35 14.08 9.29
CA LEU A 323 -21.05 14.60 8.10
C LEU A 323 -21.93 13.54 7.43
N LEU A 324 -21.43 12.31 7.32
CA LEU A 324 -22.08 11.15 6.69
C LEU A 324 -22.74 10.19 7.68
N SER A 325 -22.92 10.62 8.94
CA SER A 325 -23.63 9.85 9.95
C SER A 325 -25.11 9.69 9.59
N SER A 326 -25.72 8.58 10.00
CA SER A 326 -27.15 8.30 9.77
C SER A 326 -28.09 9.32 10.44
N GLU A 327 -27.61 10.05 11.45
CA GLU A 327 -28.36 11.12 12.11
C GLU A 327 -28.33 12.44 11.30
N ASN A 328 -27.30 12.64 10.47
CA ASN A 328 -27.10 13.85 9.68
C ASN A 328 -27.53 13.72 8.21
N VAL A 329 -27.87 12.50 7.76
CA VAL A 329 -28.32 12.19 6.40
C VAL A 329 -29.84 12.03 6.37
N ASN A 330 -30.53 12.89 5.63
CA ASN A 330 -31.96 12.74 5.37
C ASN A 330 -32.16 11.70 4.26
N GLN A 331 -32.67 10.53 4.63
CA GLN A 331 -32.87 9.40 3.72
C GLN A 331 -33.89 9.68 2.60
N GLU A 332 -34.95 10.44 2.86
CA GLU A 332 -35.95 10.78 1.83
C GLU A 332 -35.37 11.73 0.78
N ALA A 333 -34.62 12.74 1.24
CA ALA A 333 -33.89 13.65 0.35
C ALA A 333 -32.81 12.91 -0.46
N LEU A 334 -32.08 11.97 0.15
CA LEU A 334 -31.11 11.11 -0.54
C LEU A 334 -31.76 10.28 -1.65
N LEU A 335 -32.94 9.71 -1.40
CA LEU A 335 -33.72 8.97 -2.41
C LEU A 335 -34.19 9.89 -3.55
N SER A 336 -34.66 11.10 -3.24
CA SER A 336 -35.02 12.06 -4.29
C SER A 336 -33.81 12.44 -5.14
N TYR A 337 -32.69 12.82 -4.50
CA TYR A 337 -31.45 13.24 -5.15
C TYR A 337 -30.88 12.16 -6.09
N ALA A 338 -30.79 10.91 -5.60
CA ALA A 338 -30.24 9.82 -6.38
C ALA A 338 -31.16 9.40 -7.54
N ARG A 339 -32.49 9.49 -7.39
CA ARG A 339 -33.44 9.25 -8.48
C ARG A 339 -33.35 10.32 -9.55
N GLU A 340 -33.41 11.59 -9.17
CA GLU A 340 -33.37 12.76 -10.07
C GLU A 340 -32.07 12.78 -10.90
N ALA A 341 -30.91 12.50 -10.28
CA ALA A 341 -29.63 12.37 -10.98
C ALA A 341 -29.57 11.17 -11.94
N ALA A 342 -30.21 10.05 -11.61
CA ALA A 342 -30.25 8.86 -12.47
C ALA A 342 -31.18 9.04 -13.68
N ASP A 343 -32.31 9.73 -13.49
CA ASP A 343 -33.30 10.00 -14.53
C ASP A 343 -32.73 10.96 -15.58
N PHE A 344 -32.18 12.10 -15.15
CA PHE A 344 -31.45 13.03 -16.01
C PHE A 344 -30.27 12.34 -16.69
N GLY A 345 -29.48 11.55 -15.94
CA GLY A 345 -28.32 10.83 -16.47
C GLY A 345 -28.65 9.88 -17.62
N THR A 346 -29.86 9.31 -17.64
CA THR A 346 -30.34 8.43 -18.72
C THR A 346 -31.22 9.15 -19.75
N ASN A 347 -31.24 10.48 -19.74
CA ASN A 347 -32.09 11.33 -20.59
C ASN A 347 -33.59 10.94 -20.49
N TYR A 348 -34.05 10.58 -19.30
CA TYR A 348 -35.44 10.16 -19.02
C TYR A 348 -35.90 8.94 -19.85
N GLN A 349 -34.98 8.08 -20.30
CA GLN A 349 -35.30 6.91 -21.12
C GLN A 349 -35.67 5.66 -20.30
N LEU A 350 -35.38 5.64 -18.99
CA LEU A 350 -35.77 4.54 -18.11
C LEU A 350 -37.24 4.71 -17.69
N PRO A 351 -38.15 3.74 -17.97
CA PRO A 351 -39.60 3.94 -17.77
C PRO A 351 -40.04 4.20 -16.32
N THR A 352 -39.30 3.64 -15.35
CA THR A 352 -39.64 3.68 -13.92
C THR A 352 -38.36 3.48 -13.09
N LEU A 353 -38.09 4.38 -12.13
CA LEU A 353 -36.94 4.30 -11.22
C LEU A 353 -37.38 3.87 -9.80
N ASP A 354 -37.79 2.61 -9.70
CA ASP A 354 -38.11 1.94 -8.43
C ASP A 354 -36.83 1.38 -7.80
N TYR A 355 -36.61 1.64 -6.52
CA TYR A 355 -35.44 1.14 -5.81
C TYR A 355 -35.48 -0.39 -5.65
N ALA A 356 -34.34 -1.04 -5.87
CA ALA A 356 -34.11 -2.38 -5.37
C ALA A 356 -34.06 -2.36 -3.83
N MET A 357 -34.33 -3.50 -3.19
CA MET A 357 -34.26 -3.61 -1.73
C MET A 357 -32.90 -4.15 -1.30
N ASN A 358 -32.30 -3.50 -0.30
CA ASN A 358 -31.07 -3.94 0.33
C ASN A 358 -31.34 -5.07 1.35
N HIS A 359 -30.28 -5.57 2.00
CA HIS A 359 -30.33 -6.64 3.00
C HIS A 359 -31.17 -6.33 4.25
N CYS A 360 -31.44 -5.05 4.54
CA CYS A 360 -32.29 -4.61 5.64
C CYS A 360 -33.76 -4.41 5.21
N GLY A 361 -34.11 -4.71 3.96
CA GLY A 361 -35.45 -4.45 3.41
C GLY A 361 -35.73 -2.97 3.12
N GLN A 362 -34.69 -2.13 3.09
CA GLN A 362 -34.79 -0.70 2.77
C GLN A 362 -34.38 -0.45 1.31
N PRO A 363 -34.80 0.67 0.70
CA PRO A 363 -34.30 1.11 -0.60
C PRO A 363 -32.76 1.11 -0.69
N ASP A 364 -32.22 0.51 -1.74
CA ASP A 364 -30.79 0.29 -1.94
C ASP A 364 -30.10 1.55 -2.49
N VAL A 365 -29.98 2.55 -1.61
CA VAL A 365 -29.15 3.76 -1.78
C VAL A 365 -28.22 3.90 -0.57
N ALA A 366 -26.97 4.30 -0.80
CA ALA A 366 -25.99 4.49 0.27
C ALA A 366 -24.96 5.59 -0.06
N MET A 367 -24.50 6.29 0.98
CA MET A 367 -23.44 7.31 0.92
C MET A 367 -22.11 6.75 1.44
N PHE A 368 -20.99 7.16 0.84
CA PHE A 368 -19.64 6.72 1.21
C PHE A 368 -18.63 7.88 1.16
N ASP A 369 -17.68 7.86 2.08
CA ASP A 369 -16.53 8.77 2.07
C ASP A 369 -15.45 8.26 1.09
N PHE A 370 -15.14 9.05 0.06
CA PHE A 370 -14.00 8.86 -0.84
C PHE A 370 -12.84 9.84 -0.56
N THR A 371 -12.97 10.68 0.48
CA THR A 371 -11.94 11.64 0.88
C THR A 371 -10.68 10.94 1.39
N SER A 372 -10.85 9.82 2.11
CA SER A 372 -9.77 9.03 2.71
C SER A 372 -9.69 7.66 2.03
N MET A 373 -8.58 7.39 1.32
CA MET A 373 -8.26 6.06 0.80
C MET A 373 -7.12 5.45 1.60
N HIS A 374 -7.23 4.18 1.98
CA HIS A 374 -6.24 3.49 2.81
C HIS A 374 -5.45 2.46 1.99
N ALA A 375 -4.15 2.35 2.27
CA ALA A 375 -3.34 1.21 1.84
C ALA A 375 -2.51 0.70 3.01
N SER A 376 -2.19 -0.59 3.01
CA SER A 376 -1.21 -1.13 3.95
C SER A 376 0.20 -0.58 3.67
N GLU A 377 1.07 -0.55 4.67
CA GLU A 377 2.49 -0.23 4.46
C GLU A 377 3.25 -1.37 3.77
N ASN A 378 2.84 -2.59 4.06
CA ASN A 378 3.42 -3.86 3.61
C ASN A 378 2.28 -4.82 3.23
N ALA A 379 2.50 -5.70 2.27
CA ALA A 379 1.53 -6.70 1.84
C ALA A 379 1.58 -8.00 2.64
N ALA A 380 2.75 -8.34 3.20
CA ALA A 380 2.92 -9.52 4.04
C ALA A 380 3.85 -9.27 5.24
N LEU A 381 3.80 -10.19 6.21
CA LEU A 381 4.71 -10.31 7.35
C LEU A 381 4.78 -11.78 7.78
N VAL A 382 5.79 -12.17 8.54
CA VAL A 382 5.91 -13.51 9.12
C VAL A 382 6.05 -13.41 10.64
N ARG A 383 5.28 -14.22 11.38
CA ARG A 383 5.41 -14.36 12.83
C ARG A 383 6.03 -15.70 13.15
N GLU A 384 6.85 -15.76 14.19
CA GLU A 384 7.42 -17.02 14.68
C GLU A 384 7.38 -17.05 16.21
N ARG A 385 6.86 -18.17 16.74
CA ARG A 385 6.67 -18.45 18.17
C ARG A 385 6.89 -19.94 18.40
N SER A 386 7.65 -20.30 19.43
CA SER A 386 7.87 -21.71 19.81
C SER A 386 8.23 -22.62 18.62
N GLY A 387 9.12 -22.15 17.73
CA GLY A 387 9.54 -22.87 16.51
C GLY A 387 8.53 -22.94 15.36
N HIS A 388 7.31 -22.43 15.54
CA HIS A 388 6.25 -22.47 14.53
C HIS A 388 6.16 -21.12 13.79
N GLN A 389 6.29 -21.17 12.47
CA GLN A 389 6.22 -20.01 11.58
C GLN A 389 4.82 -19.83 10.99
N LEU A 390 4.34 -18.59 10.93
CA LEU A 390 3.06 -18.19 10.34
C LEU A 390 3.29 -17.09 9.30
N LEU A 391 2.95 -17.39 8.05
CA LEU A 391 2.93 -16.42 6.96
C LEU A 391 1.61 -15.65 6.94
N VAL A 392 1.66 -14.33 7.07
CA VAL A 392 0.49 -13.45 7.19
C VAL A 392 0.46 -12.49 6.00
N ALA A 393 -0.64 -12.43 5.25
CA ALA A 393 -0.75 -11.55 4.08
C ALA A 393 -2.11 -10.85 3.94
N LEU A 394 -2.16 -9.71 3.27
CA LEU A 394 -3.39 -8.97 2.95
C LEU A 394 -3.72 -9.01 1.45
N VAL A 395 -5.01 -9.13 1.11
CA VAL A 395 -5.50 -9.18 -0.28
C VAL A 395 -6.81 -8.42 -0.45
N GLY A 396 -6.92 -7.64 -1.54
CA GLY A 396 -8.12 -6.84 -1.87
C GLY A 396 -8.18 -5.53 -1.07
N ASP A 397 -9.37 -5.07 -0.74
CA ASP A 397 -9.61 -3.78 -0.07
C ASP A 397 -8.95 -3.67 1.32
N SER A 398 -8.52 -4.78 1.93
CA SER A 398 -7.72 -4.77 3.17
C SER A 398 -6.29 -4.27 2.94
N LEU A 399 -5.73 -4.55 1.76
CA LEU A 399 -4.38 -4.21 1.29
C LEU A 399 -4.32 -2.82 0.62
N LEU A 400 -5.31 -2.51 -0.22
CA LEU A 400 -5.38 -1.27 -0.98
C LEU A 400 -6.85 -0.96 -1.31
N GLU A 401 -7.41 0.09 -0.71
CA GLU A 401 -8.77 0.53 -0.99
C GLU A 401 -8.89 1.06 -2.44
N PRO A 402 -9.88 0.61 -3.22
CA PRO A 402 -10.07 1.06 -4.59
C PRO A 402 -10.95 2.30 -4.70
N PHE A 403 -10.59 3.22 -5.60
CA PHE A 403 -11.50 4.27 -6.05
C PHE A 403 -12.49 3.68 -7.07
N TRP A 404 -13.75 3.49 -6.67
CA TRP A 404 -14.74 2.73 -7.46
C TRP A 404 -15.02 3.30 -8.85
N PRO A 405 -15.11 4.62 -9.08
CA PRO A 405 -15.36 5.18 -10.42
C PRO A 405 -14.25 4.91 -11.45
N MET A 406 -13.05 4.49 -11.01
CA MET A 406 -11.98 4.02 -11.91
C MET A 406 -11.99 2.50 -12.12
N GLY A 407 -12.93 1.75 -11.51
CA GLY A 407 -13.08 0.31 -11.71
C GLY A 407 -11.87 -0.55 -11.29
N THR A 408 -11.03 -0.05 -10.37
CA THR A 408 -9.73 -0.67 -10.06
C THR A 408 -9.79 -1.86 -9.09
N GLY A 409 -10.88 -2.00 -8.31
CA GLY A 409 -10.95 -2.91 -7.16
C GLY A 409 -10.82 -4.39 -7.50
N CYS A 410 -11.70 -4.91 -8.37
CA CYS A 410 -11.65 -6.34 -8.74
C CYS A 410 -10.31 -6.70 -9.39
N ALA A 411 -9.76 -5.81 -10.22
CA ALA A 411 -8.48 -6.03 -10.88
C ALA A 411 -7.32 -6.10 -9.87
N ARG A 412 -7.08 -5.01 -9.12
CA ARG A 412 -5.97 -4.95 -8.16
C ARG A 412 -6.11 -6.01 -7.06
N GLY A 413 -7.32 -6.33 -6.63
CA GLY A 413 -7.58 -7.43 -5.71
C GLY A 413 -7.22 -8.81 -6.28
N PHE A 414 -7.47 -9.07 -7.57
CA PHE A 414 -7.08 -10.33 -8.22
C PHE A 414 -5.57 -10.41 -8.49
N LEU A 415 -4.92 -9.30 -8.86
CA LEU A 415 -3.46 -9.25 -8.95
C LEU A 415 -2.81 -9.56 -7.59
N ALA A 416 -3.30 -8.94 -6.50
CA ALA A 416 -2.86 -9.23 -5.15
C ALA A 416 -3.11 -10.70 -4.72
N ALA A 417 -4.20 -11.32 -5.19
CA ALA A 417 -4.46 -12.74 -4.98
C ALA A 417 -3.42 -13.63 -5.67
N PHE A 418 -3.07 -13.35 -6.93
CA PHE A 418 -2.00 -14.06 -7.65
C PHE A 418 -0.61 -13.85 -7.03
N ASP A 419 -0.30 -12.62 -6.60
CA ASP A 419 0.97 -12.28 -5.94
C ASP A 419 1.11 -12.98 -4.58
N THR A 420 -0.02 -13.19 -3.89
CA THR A 420 -0.09 -13.93 -2.63
C THR A 420 0.02 -15.44 -2.86
N ALA A 421 -0.61 -15.99 -3.90
CA ALA A 421 -0.43 -17.39 -4.29
C ALA A 421 1.03 -17.69 -4.70
N TRP A 422 1.67 -16.79 -5.45
CA TRP A 422 3.11 -16.91 -5.79
C TRP A 422 4.00 -16.90 -4.55
N MET A 423 3.71 -16.01 -3.59
CA MET A 423 4.43 -15.95 -2.32
C MET A 423 4.27 -17.25 -1.50
N VAL A 424 3.05 -17.80 -1.39
CA VAL A 424 2.79 -19.07 -0.68
C VAL A 424 3.46 -20.25 -1.40
N LYS A 425 3.52 -20.24 -2.73
CA LYS A 425 4.32 -21.21 -3.49
C LYS A 425 5.80 -21.13 -3.14
N SER A 426 6.38 -19.93 -3.16
CA SER A 426 7.79 -19.71 -2.80
C SER A 426 8.11 -20.09 -1.34
N TRP A 427 7.13 -19.92 -0.44
CA TRP A 427 7.18 -20.39 0.95
C TRP A 427 7.21 -21.92 1.04
N ALA A 428 6.26 -22.60 0.37
CA ALA A 428 6.20 -24.06 0.32
C ALA A 428 7.40 -24.72 -0.39
N GLU A 429 8.09 -23.99 -1.27
CA GLU A 429 9.39 -24.38 -1.86
C GLU A 429 10.57 -24.28 -0.89
N GLY A 430 10.38 -23.80 0.36
CA GLY A 430 11.42 -23.73 1.39
C GLY A 430 12.41 -22.57 1.23
N ARG A 431 12.05 -21.52 0.48
CA ARG A 431 12.89 -20.30 0.38
C ARG A 431 12.95 -19.56 1.72
N THR A 432 14.00 -18.76 1.93
CA THR A 432 14.15 -18.08 3.22
C THR A 432 13.07 -17.02 3.43
N VAL A 433 12.63 -16.86 4.68
CA VAL A 433 11.58 -15.92 5.12
C VAL A 433 11.78 -14.52 4.54
N LEU A 434 13.01 -13.99 4.60
CA LEU A 434 13.32 -12.63 4.16
C LEU A 434 13.37 -12.47 2.63
N GLU A 435 13.63 -13.53 1.88
CA GLU A 435 13.57 -13.51 0.41
C GLU A 435 12.11 -13.52 -0.07
N VAL A 436 11.27 -14.37 0.54
CA VAL A 436 9.83 -14.44 0.24
C VAL A 436 9.16 -13.08 0.51
N LEU A 437 9.47 -12.44 1.65
CA LEU A 437 9.00 -11.09 1.97
C LEU A 437 9.55 -10.03 1.01
N ALA A 438 10.84 -10.07 0.65
CA ALA A 438 11.44 -9.11 -0.27
C ALA A 438 10.86 -9.21 -1.69
N GLU A 439 10.60 -10.41 -2.18
CA GLU A 439 9.92 -10.63 -3.47
C GLU A 439 8.49 -10.07 -3.40
N ARG A 440 7.72 -10.40 -2.35
CA ARG A 440 6.33 -9.95 -2.20
C ARG A 440 6.20 -8.42 -2.15
N GLU A 441 7.07 -7.75 -1.41
CA GLU A 441 7.08 -6.29 -1.28
C GLU A 441 7.61 -5.59 -2.55
N SER A 442 8.52 -6.23 -3.30
CA SER A 442 8.95 -5.74 -4.61
C SER A 442 7.79 -5.67 -5.60
N ILE A 443 6.95 -6.71 -5.61
CA ILE A 443 5.76 -6.78 -6.45
C ILE A 443 4.68 -5.80 -5.95
N TYR A 444 4.46 -5.70 -4.63
CA TYR A 444 3.43 -4.82 -4.06
C TYR A 444 3.58 -3.36 -4.48
N ARG A 445 4.81 -2.85 -4.59
CA ARG A 445 5.10 -1.47 -5.04
C ARG A 445 4.50 -1.12 -6.42
N LEU A 446 4.29 -2.11 -7.29
CA LEU A 446 3.69 -1.91 -8.62
C LEU A 446 2.17 -1.75 -8.54
N LEU A 447 1.51 -2.39 -7.56
CA LEU A 447 0.06 -2.57 -7.51
C LEU A 447 -0.74 -1.25 -7.58
N PRO A 448 -0.40 -0.16 -6.84
CA PRO A 448 -1.15 1.10 -6.91
C PRO A 448 -1.05 1.83 -8.25
N GLN A 449 -0.03 1.51 -9.06
CA GLN A 449 0.24 2.14 -10.35
C GLN A 449 -0.36 1.35 -11.53
N THR A 450 -0.85 0.13 -11.30
CA THR A 450 -1.43 -0.72 -12.35
C THR A 450 -2.62 -0.05 -13.04
N THR A 451 -2.68 -0.17 -14.37
CA THR A 451 -3.81 0.17 -15.24
C THR A 451 -3.94 -0.91 -16.33
N PRO A 452 -5.06 -0.98 -17.07
CA PRO A 452 -5.16 -1.89 -18.21
C PRO A 452 -4.05 -1.71 -19.26
N GLU A 453 -3.45 -0.52 -19.35
CA GLU A 453 -2.42 -0.13 -20.32
C GLU A 453 -1.03 -0.66 -19.98
N ASN A 454 -0.64 -0.62 -18.70
CA ASN A 454 0.73 -0.93 -18.27
C ASN A 454 0.95 -2.38 -17.81
N ILE A 455 -0.11 -3.18 -17.64
CA ILE A 455 -0.02 -4.62 -17.46
C ILE A 455 0.18 -5.35 -18.80
N ALA A 456 0.72 -6.57 -18.76
CA ALA A 456 0.96 -7.36 -19.96
C ALA A 456 -0.36 -7.65 -20.72
N LYS A 457 -0.37 -7.55 -22.05
CA LYS A 457 -1.60 -7.67 -22.86
C LYS A 457 -1.97 -9.10 -23.23
N ASN A 458 -1.05 -10.06 -23.06
CA ASN A 458 -1.25 -11.46 -23.44
C ASN A 458 -1.96 -12.25 -22.32
N PHE A 459 -3.28 -12.09 -22.22
CA PHE A 459 -4.08 -12.66 -21.13
C PHE A 459 -4.16 -14.20 -21.15
N ASP A 460 -3.80 -14.86 -22.25
CA ASP A 460 -3.69 -16.32 -22.34
C ASP A 460 -2.46 -16.87 -21.60
N GLN A 461 -1.42 -16.05 -21.42
CA GLN A 461 -0.19 -16.41 -20.72
C GLN A 461 -0.19 -16.03 -19.23
N TYR A 462 -1.24 -15.40 -18.73
CA TYR A 462 -1.33 -15.01 -17.31
C TYR A 462 -1.33 -16.23 -16.40
N THR A 463 -0.35 -16.31 -15.49
CA THR A 463 -0.29 -17.30 -14.41
C THR A 463 -0.08 -16.59 -13.06
N ILE A 464 0.09 -17.37 -11.99
CA ILE A 464 0.51 -16.82 -10.69
C ILE A 464 1.92 -16.20 -10.77
N ASP A 465 2.76 -16.60 -11.71
CA ASP A 465 4.08 -16.01 -11.95
C ASP A 465 3.94 -14.51 -12.29
N PRO A 466 4.48 -13.59 -11.47
CA PRO A 466 4.32 -12.15 -11.66
C PRO A 466 4.99 -11.63 -12.94
N SER A 467 5.99 -12.35 -13.49
CA SER A 467 6.63 -11.97 -14.76
C SER A 467 5.68 -12.06 -15.96
N THR A 468 4.62 -12.89 -15.88
CA THR A 468 3.60 -13.01 -16.93
C THR A 468 2.61 -11.83 -16.95
N ARG A 469 2.58 -11.03 -15.86
CA ARG A 469 1.57 -10.00 -15.59
C ARG A 469 2.14 -8.58 -15.59
N TYR A 470 3.34 -8.41 -15.03
CA TYR A 470 4.00 -7.12 -14.89
C TYR A 470 5.20 -6.99 -15.85
N PRO A 471 5.10 -6.19 -16.93
CA PRO A 471 6.23 -5.90 -17.81
C PRO A 471 7.38 -5.24 -17.03
N ASN A 472 8.62 -5.60 -17.36
CA ASN A 472 9.84 -5.06 -16.73
C ASN A 472 9.88 -5.23 -15.19
N LEU A 473 9.31 -6.33 -14.67
CA LEU A 473 9.34 -6.67 -13.25
C LEU A 473 10.77 -6.75 -12.71
N ASN A 474 11.09 -5.90 -11.73
CA ASN A 474 12.26 -6.07 -10.87
C ASN A 474 11.84 -6.71 -9.55
N SER A 475 11.80 -8.05 -9.51
CA SER A 475 11.51 -8.86 -8.32
C SER A 475 12.48 -8.63 -7.15
N SER A 476 13.62 -7.98 -7.41
CA SER A 476 14.68 -7.70 -6.45
C SER A 476 14.70 -6.23 -5.97
N CYS A 477 13.69 -5.43 -6.32
CA CYS A 477 13.59 -3.99 -5.99
C CYS A 477 13.66 -3.71 -4.47
N VAL A 478 13.20 -4.65 -3.65
CA VAL A 478 13.40 -4.72 -2.21
C VAL A 478 14.49 -5.74 -1.93
N ARG A 479 15.41 -5.43 -1.01
CA ARG A 479 16.44 -6.37 -0.54
C ARG A 479 16.02 -7.04 0.78
N PRO A 480 16.39 -8.31 1.06
CA PRO A 480 16.04 -9.01 2.29
C PRO A 480 16.34 -8.24 3.60
N HIS A 481 17.43 -7.46 3.64
CA HIS A 481 17.76 -6.65 4.81
C HIS A 481 16.78 -5.50 5.09
N GLN A 482 15.98 -5.07 4.11
CA GLN A 482 14.98 -3.99 4.25
C GLN A 482 13.69 -4.50 4.91
N VAL A 483 13.34 -5.77 4.72
CA VAL A 483 12.12 -6.42 5.24
C VAL A 483 12.31 -7.14 6.56
N ARG A 484 13.49 -7.06 7.19
CA ARG A 484 13.74 -7.66 8.52
C ARG A 484 12.72 -7.27 9.59
N HIS A 485 12.18 -6.05 9.51
CA HIS A 485 11.14 -5.55 10.43
C HIS A 485 9.75 -6.20 10.22
N LEU A 486 9.57 -6.98 9.15
CA LEU A 486 8.35 -7.74 8.84
C LEU A 486 8.45 -9.21 9.29
N TYR A 487 9.60 -9.63 9.84
CA TYR A 487 9.79 -10.96 10.41
C TYR A 487 9.87 -10.83 11.93
N VAL A 488 8.85 -11.35 12.62
CA VAL A 488 8.59 -11.13 14.04
C VAL A 488 8.84 -12.41 14.82
N THR A 489 10.12 -12.67 15.11
CA THR A 489 10.56 -13.70 16.06
C THR A 489 10.33 -13.23 17.51
N GLY A 490 9.97 -14.15 18.41
CA GLY A 490 9.42 -13.80 19.72
C GLY A 490 10.42 -13.47 20.83
N GLU A 491 10.78 -12.20 20.96
CA GLU A 491 11.00 -11.56 22.28
C GLU A 491 10.30 -10.19 22.27
N LEU A 492 8.98 -10.20 22.44
CA LEU A 492 8.17 -8.99 22.62
C LEU A 492 7.06 -9.29 23.63
N ASN A 493 7.41 -9.16 24.91
CA ASN A 493 6.44 -8.86 25.96
C ASN A 493 5.57 -7.68 25.51
N SER A 494 4.31 -7.67 25.92
CA SER A 494 3.26 -6.70 25.56
C SER A 494 3.50 -5.29 26.10
N CYS A 495 4.61 -4.68 25.71
CA CYS A 495 4.89 -3.25 25.87
C CYS A 495 4.45 -2.49 24.62
N SER A 496 3.56 -1.51 24.82
CA SER A 496 3.01 -0.64 23.77
C SER A 496 4.10 -0.04 22.87
N LEU A 497 4.01 -0.30 21.56
CA LEU A 497 5.06 -0.01 20.58
C LEU A 497 5.07 1.47 20.12
N GLU A 498 5.34 2.40 21.04
CA GLU A 498 5.83 3.75 20.74
C GLU A 498 7.36 3.87 20.90
N ARG A 499 8.12 2.78 20.71
CA ARG A 499 9.60 2.80 20.75
C ARG A 499 10.25 1.87 19.71
N ALA A 500 10.21 2.29 18.44
CA ALA A 500 11.05 1.72 17.38
C ALA A 500 11.65 2.78 16.43
N ALA A 501 11.63 4.05 16.81
CA ALA A 501 12.55 5.04 16.25
C ALA A 501 13.87 5.01 17.06
N THR A 502 15.01 4.90 16.36
CA THR A 502 16.39 4.99 16.89
C THR A 502 17.00 3.78 17.63
N ILE A 503 17.22 2.67 16.90
CA ILE A 503 18.49 1.92 17.04
C ILE A 503 19.13 1.70 15.67
N ARG A 504 20.06 2.59 15.30
CA ARG A 504 21.28 2.16 14.59
C ARG A 504 22.27 1.76 15.69
N ARG A 505 22.84 0.54 15.62
CA ARG A 505 23.91 0.08 16.54
C ARG A 505 25.26 0.75 16.20
N PRO A 506 26.26 0.69 17.10
CA PRO A 506 26.98 1.90 17.49
C PRO A 506 28.25 2.18 16.66
N VAL A 507 28.53 3.46 16.47
CA VAL A 507 29.90 3.97 16.33
C VAL A 507 30.02 5.22 17.20
N ASN A 508 30.71 5.06 18.33
CA ASN A 508 31.22 6.07 19.27
C ASN A 508 30.84 7.54 19.03
N LEU A 509 29.73 7.99 19.62
CA LEU A 509 29.52 9.40 19.98
C LEU A 509 28.80 9.49 21.34
N TYR A 510 29.35 10.30 22.24
CA TYR A 510 28.77 10.68 23.53
C TYR A 510 27.31 11.16 23.34
N ARG A 511 26.33 10.41 23.85
CA ARG A 511 24.92 10.80 23.81
C ARG A 511 24.62 11.70 25.02
N ARG A 512 24.41 13.01 24.77
CA ARG A 512 23.83 13.92 25.77
C ARG A 512 22.46 13.42 26.23
N GLU A 513 22.16 13.63 27.50
CA GLU A 513 20.89 13.24 28.13
C GLU A 513 19.69 13.91 27.46
N SER A 514 18.52 13.28 27.56
CA SER A 514 17.28 13.76 26.94
C SER A 514 16.53 14.67 27.91
N GLU A 515 16.50 15.97 27.65
CA GLU A 515 15.79 16.95 28.50
C GLU A 515 14.27 16.68 28.53
N ILE A 516 13.77 16.20 29.67
CA ILE A 516 12.34 16.09 29.95
C ILE A 516 11.77 17.50 30.15
N ARG A 517 10.71 17.85 29.41
CA ARG A 517 10.05 19.17 29.55
C ARG A 517 9.53 19.37 30.98
N PRO A 518 9.98 20.40 31.72
CA PRO A 518 9.66 20.55 33.15
C PRO A 518 8.16 20.61 33.47
N SER A 519 7.33 21.16 32.57
CA SER A 519 5.87 21.21 32.75
C SER A 519 5.21 19.82 32.80
N ARG A 520 5.74 18.84 32.07
CA ARG A 520 5.23 17.46 32.09
C ARG A 520 5.65 16.73 33.36
N LEU A 521 6.87 16.98 33.84
CA LEU A 521 7.38 16.43 35.10
C LEU A 521 6.58 16.96 36.29
N LEU A 522 6.30 18.27 36.34
CA LEU A 522 5.47 18.91 37.37
C LEU A 522 4.06 18.30 37.43
N SER A 523 3.38 18.23 36.29
CA SER A 523 2.02 17.66 36.22
C SER A 523 1.97 16.17 36.59
N TRP A 524 3.04 15.40 36.34
CA TRP A 524 3.12 14.03 36.80
C TRP A 524 3.30 13.94 38.31
N CYS A 525 4.22 14.72 38.90
CA CYS A 525 4.45 14.73 40.35
C CYS A 525 3.18 15.12 41.11
N GLN A 526 2.50 16.18 40.67
CA GLN A 526 1.21 16.61 41.20
C GLN A 526 0.18 15.47 41.28
N LYS A 527 0.03 14.70 40.18
CA LYS A 527 -0.90 13.56 40.13
C LYS A 527 -0.49 12.34 40.97
N GLN A 528 0.81 12.19 41.29
CA GLN A 528 1.26 11.07 42.12
C GLN A 528 1.13 11.37 43.62
N THR A 529 1.24 12.65 44.01
CA THR A 529 1.13 13.09 45.42
C THR A 529 -0.25 13.66 45.79
N GLU A 530 -1.21 13.63 44.86
CA GLU A 530 -2.60 14.03 45.11
C GLU A 530 -3.25 13.12 46.17
N GLY A 531 -3.80 13.73 47.24
CA GLY A 531 -4.43 13.03 48.36
C GLY A 531 -3.56 12.83 49.60
N TYR A 532 -2.26 13.15 49.56
CA TYR A 532 -1.39 13.11 50.74
C TYR A 532 -1.57 14.36 51.61
N ARG A 533 -1.58 14.16 52.93
CA ARG A 533 -1.65 15.26 53.91
C ARG A 533 -0.43 16.16 53.77
N ASN A 534 -0.66 17.47 53.76
CA ASN A 534 0.36 18.53 53.80
C ASN A 534 1.43 18.45 52.68
N VAL A 535 1.08 17.85 51.53
CA VAL A 535 1.89 17.86 50.30
C VAL A 535 1.13 18.60 49.18
N SER A 536 1.61 19.79 48.82
CA SER A 536 1.07 20.58 47.70
C SER A 536 2.19 20.98 46.73
N ILE A 537 2.30 20.26 45.61
CA ILE A 537 3.36 20.52 44.62
C ILE A 537 2.93 21.62 43.65
N THR A 538 3.49 22.81 43.81
CA THR A 538 3.26 23.97 42.91
C THR A 538 4.43 24.23 41.97
N ASP A 539 5.63 23.75 42.32
CA ASP A 539 6.86 23.91 41.55
C ASP A 539 7.76 22.65 41.58
N LEU A 540 8.91 22.73 40.92
CA LEU A 540 9.96 21.70 40.95
C LEU A 540 11.18 22.18 41.76
N THR A 541 10.94 22.99 42.78
CA THR A 541 11.96 23.70 43.56
C THR A 541 11.59 23.74 45.04
N SER A 542 10.82 24.74 45.48
CA SER A 542 10.45 24.94 46.89
C SER A 542 9.57 23.83 47.47
N SER A 543 8.67 23.26 46.65
CA SER A 543 7.71 22.21 47.04
C SER A 543 8.34 20.91 47.54
N TRP A 544 9.64 20.73 47.33
CA TRP A 544 10.39 19.51 47.67
C TRP A 544 11.33 19.68 48.87
N ARG A 545 11.44 20.90 49.41
CA ARG A 545 12.38 21.25 50.50
C ARG A 545 12.07 20.58 51.83
N SER A 546 10.80 20.28 52.11
CA SER A 546 10.36 19.62 53.35
C SER A 546 10.65 18.12 53.40
N GLY A 547 11.10 17.50 52.30
CA GLY A 547 11.32 16.04 52.18
C GLY A 547 10.03 15.22 52.03
N ILE A 548 8.92 15.66 52.63
CA ILE A 548 7.62 14.95 52.65
C ILE A 548 7.09 14.66 51.24
N ALA A 549 7.27 15.59 50.29
CA ALA A 549 6.86 15.38 48.90
C ALA A 549 7.62 14.22 48.21
N LEU A 550 8.90 14.00 48.55
CA LEU A 550 9.65 12.83 48.10
C LEU A 550 9.18 11.56 48.81
N CYS A 551 8.93 11.63 50.12
CA CYS A 551 8.37 10.51 50.89
C CYS A 551 7.02 10.04 50.33
N ALA A 552 6.10 10.97 50.04
CA ALA A 552 4.80 10.69 49.42
C ALA A 552 4.94 10.05 48.04
N LEU A 553 5.88 10.54 47.22
CA LEU A 553 6.16 9.97 45.90
C LEU A 553 6.67 8.53 45.98
N ILE A 554 7.53 8.22 46.95
CA ILE A 554 8.05 6.85 47.18
C ILE A 554 6.94 5.95 47.73
N HIS A 555 6.21 6.40 48.76
CA HIS A 555 5.10 5.68 49.38
C HIS A 555 4.01 5.32 48.36
N ARG A 556 3.71 6.21 47.41
CA ARG A 556 2.70 5.95 46.36
C ARG A 556 3.00 4.73 45.49
N PHE A 557 4.28 4.42 45.23
CA PHE A 557 4.67 3.28 44.41
C PHE A 557 5.12 2.06 45.22
N LYS A 558 5.57 2.24 46.46
CA LYS A 558 5.92 1.18 47.41
C LYS A 558 5.58 1.63 48.85
N PRO A 559 4.33 1.45 49.32
CA PRO A 559 3.93 1.91 50.65
C PRO A 559 4.73 1.23 51.78
N GLN A 560 5.14 -0.02 51.58
CA GLN A 560 5.91 -0.80 52.55
C GLN A 560 7.32 -0.28 52.87
N LEU A 561 7.79 0.79 52.21
CA LEU A 561 9.13 1.36 52.43
C LEU A 561 9.16 2.56 53.38
N ILE A 562 8.04 3.24 53.57
CA ILE A 562 7.94 4.47 54.37
C ILE A 562 6.61 4.42 55.13
N ASP A 563 6.65 4.46 56.46
CA ASP A 563 5.44 4.79 57.22
C ASP A 563 5.18 6.30 57.05
N PHE A 564 4.21 6.66 56.21
CA PHE A 564 3.95 8.06 55.88
C PHE A 564 3.21 8.80 57.00
N ASP A 565 2.33 8.11 57.74
CA ASP A 565 1.55 8.72 58.82
C ASP A 565 2.40 9.02 60.07
N SER A 566 3.61 8.45 60.17
CA SER A 566 4.58 8.76 61.24
C SER A 566 5.50 9.96 60.97
N LEU A 567 5.40 10.62 59.81
CA LEU A 567 6.32 11.70 59.42
C LEU A 567 5.90 13.06 60.00
N ASN A 568 6.80 13.71 60.75
CA ASN A 568 6.60 15.07 61.25
C ASN A 568 6.89 16.13 60.16
N GLU A 569 6.08 17.18 60.09
CA GLU A 569 6.29 18.24 59.10
C GLU A 569 7.52 19.11 59.35
N GLU A 570 7.84 19.39 60.61
CA GLU A 570 8.93 20.30 61.00
C GLU A 570 10.34 19.68 60.81
N ASP A 571 10.44 18.34 60.79
CA ASP A 571 11.70 17.59 60.70
C ASP A 571 12.23 17.46 59.25
N HIS A 572 12.28 18.58 58.51
CA HIS A 572 12.60 18.63 57.07
C HIS A 572 13.87 17.86 56.69
N ALA A 573 14.94 17.99 57.48
CA ALA A 573 16.22 17.35 57.21
C ALA A 573 16.19 15.82 57.41
N ALA A 574 15.42 15.33 58.40
CA ALA A 574 15.29 13.90 58.67
C ALA A 574 14.45 13.21 57.59
N ASN A 575 13.28 13.79 57.24
CA ASN A 575 12.41 13.30 56.17
C ASN A 575 13.14 13.20 54.84
N LEU A 576 13.93 14.22 54.51
CA LEU A 576 14.68 14.28 53.27
C LEU A 576 15.84 13.27 53.24
N GLN A 577 16.55 13.09 54.36
CA GLN A 577 17.61 12.09 54.47
C GLN A 577 17.04 10.67 54.31
N GLN A 578 15.93 10.37 54.99
CA GLN A 578 15.21 9.10 54.84
C GLN A 578 14.77 8.85 53.40
N ALA A 579 14.21 9.87 52.72
CA ALA A 579 13.84 9.75 51.31
C ALA A 579 15.05 9.45 50.41
N PHE A 580 16.19 10.11 50.63
CA PHE A 580 17.41 9.90 49.85
C PHE A 580 18.04 8.52 50.09
N ASP A 581 18.13 8.06 51.35
CA ASP A 581 18.72 6.77 51.69
C ASP A 581 17.89 5.60 51.14
N ILE A 582 16.56 5.69 51.23
CA ILE A 582 15.64 4.73 50.60
C ILE A 582 15.79 4.79 49.07
N SER A 583 15.96 5.97 48.48
CA SER A 583 16.07 6.13 47.03
C SER A 583 17.35 5.58 46.43
N ASP A 584 18.48 5.71 47.13
CA ASP A 584 19.73 5.08 46.70
C ASP A 584 19.69 3.56 46.91
N ARG A 585 19.18 3.09 48.06
CA ARG A 585 19.13 1.65 48.39
C ARG A 585 18.14 0.85 47.52
N GLU A 586 16.92 1.36 47.33
CA GLU A 586 15.82 0.61 46.71
C GLU A 586 15.65 0.87 45.20
N PHE A 587 16.15 2.02 44.71
CA PHE A 587 16.01 2.43 43.31
C PHE A 587 17.34 2.79 42.63
N GLY A 588 18.47 2.80 43.35
CA GLY A 588 19.79 3.19 42.81
C GLY A 588 19.91 4.68 42.47
N ILE A 589 19.02 5.52 43.00
CA ILE A 589 18.93 6.94 42.68
C ILE A 589 19.74 7.76 43.70
N ARG A 590 21.07 7.75 43.53
CA ARG A 590 22.00 8.56 44.35
C ARG A 590 21.56 10.02 44.48
N PRO A 591 21.52 10.57 45.71
CA PRO A 591 21.23 11.98 45.93
C PRO A 591 22.33 12.87 45.32
N PHE A 592 21.95 14.07 44.88
CA PHE A 592 22.86 15.04 44.25
C PHE A 592 23.44 16.07 45.25
N THR A 593 23.02 16.02 46.51
CA THR A 593 23.37 16.94 47.61
C THR A 593 23.02 16.27 48.94
N SER A 594 23.55 16.74 50.07
CA SER A 594 23.12 16.24 51.38
C SER A 594 21.74 16.77 51.77
N ALA A 595 21.04 16.07 52.68
CA ALA A 595 19.74 16.54 53.18
C ALA A 595 19.86 17.87 53.96
N LEU A 596 20.95 18.08 54.69
CA LEU A 596 21.23 19.33 55.40
C LEU A 596 21.37 20.49 54.42
N ASP A 597 22.17 20.35 53.36
CA ASP A 597 22.41 21.41 52.37
C ASP A 597 21.11 21.82 51.64
N LEU A 598 20.27 20.85 51.26
CA LEU A 598 19.00 21.14 50.58
C LEU A 598 17.97 21.77 51.52
N SER A 599 17.98 21.39 52.81
CA SER A 599 17.09 21.99 53.81
C SER A 599 17.47 23.44 54.16
N ALA A 600 18.76 23.79 54.07
CA ALA A 600 19.30 25.10 54.44
C ALA A 600 19.36 26.12 53.29
N SER A 601 19.64 25.71 52.05
CA SER A 601 19.85 26.65 50.92
C SER A 601 18.61 27.46 50.53
N GLU A 602 18.74 28.79 50.40
CA GLU A 602 17.66 29.66 49.91
C GLU A 602 17.43 29.54 48.39
N GLU A 603 18.48 29.30 47.60
CA GLU A 603 18.36 29.02 46.17
C GLU A 603 18.65 27.54 45.88
N LEU A 604 17.67 26.83 45.34
CA LEU A 604 17.83 25.45 44.86
C LEU A 604 18.08 25.45 43.35
N ASP A 605 19.15 24.78 42.91
CA ASP A 605 19.43 24.56 41.49
C ASP A 605 18.33 23.69 40.87
N LYS A 606 17.34 24.39 40.31
CA LYS A 606 16.19 23.85 39.58
C LYS A 606 16.60 22.79 38.55
N THR A 607 17.77 22.93 37.93
CA THR A 607 18.30 21.98 36.94
C THR A 607 18.61 20.63 37.58
N ARG A 608 19.25 20.64 38.76
CA ARG A 608 19.59 19.41 39.51
C ARG A 608 18.36 18.74 40.10
N MET A 609 17.42 19.52 40.65
CA MET A 609 16.16 18.95 41.17
C MET A 609 15.33 18.33 40.04
N ILE A 610 15.21 18.99 38.88
CA ILE A 610 14.58 18.42 37.69
C ILE A 610 15.30 17.15 37.24
N ALA A 611 16.63 17.12 37.22
CA ALA A 611 17.40 15.93 36.85
C ALA A 611 17.22 14.77 37.85
N TYR A 612 17.07 15.05 39.14
CA TYR A 612 16.79 14.05 40.17
C TYR A 612 15.38 13.48 40.03
N LEU A 613 14.35 14.32 40.02
CA LEU A 613 12.94 13.93 39.85
C LEU A 613 12.68 13.24 38.49
N SER A 614 13.43 13.60 37.46
CA SER A 614 13.40 12.92 36.15
C SER A 614 13.77 11.44 36.24
N LYS A 615 14.62 11.03 37.19
CA LYS A 615 14.97 9.61 37.40
C LYS A 615 13.78 8.83 37.96
N PHE A 616 13.04 9.40 38.93
CA PHE A 616 11.79 8.82 39.43
C PHE A 616 10.74 8.75 38.32
N TYR A 617 10.59 9.82 37.54
CA TYR A 617 9.66 9.84 36.41
C TYR A 617 9.97 8.75 35.38
N GLU A 618 11.24 8.55 34.99
CA GLU A 618 11.60 7.47 34.05
C GLU A 618 11.51 6.06 34.67
N LEU A 619 11.64 5.91 35.99
CA LEU A 619 11.51 4.63 36.69
C LEU A 619 10.05 4.19 36.89
N PHE A 620 9.14 5.13 37.17
CA PHE A 620 7.74 4.85 37.54
C PHE A 620 6.71 5.17 36.43
N ARG A 621 7.13 5.65 35.27
CA ARG A 621 6.22 5.94 34.13
C ARG A 621 5.60 4.66 33.54
N GLY A 622 4.35 4.41 33.88
CA GLY A 622 3.55 3.31 33.32
C GLY A 622 3.45 2.08 34.21
N THR A 623 3.98 2.13 35.43
CA THR A 623 3.77 1.10 36.44
C THR A 623 2.32 1.15 36.96
N PRO A 624 1.56 0.04 36.96
CA PRO A 624 0.22 0.01 37.56
C PRO A 624 0.31 0.17 39.08
N LEU A 625 -0.64 0.90 39.66
CA LEU A 625 -0.71 1.14 41.11
C LEU A 625 -1.22 -0.11 41.86
N PRO A 626 -0.73 -0.39 43.08
CA PRO A 626 -1.31 -1.43 43.94
C PRO A 626 -2.76 -1.09 44.33
N SER A 627 -3.61 -2.11 44.43
CA SER A 627 -4.98 -1.98 44.96
C SER A 627 -4.94 -1.80 46.48
N SER A 628 -5.51 -0.70 46.98
CA SER A 628 -5.57 -0.38 48.41
C SER A 628 -6.72 -1.13 49.11
N GLU A 629 -6.46 -2.36 49.55
CA GLU A 629 -7.25 -3.01 50.60
C GLU A 629 -6.67 -2.64 51.98
N ASP A 630 -6.93 -1.44 52.50
CA ASP A 630 -6.81 -1.13 53.95
C ASP A 630 -7.37 0.26 54.31
N SER A 631 -8.70 0.42 54.25
CA SER A 631 -9.39 1.64 54.74
C SER A 631 -10.86 1.41 55.14
N ARG A 632 -11.26 0.21 55.61
CA ARG A 632 -12.64 -0.07 56.10
C ARG A 632 -12.76 -1.17 57.17
N ARG A 633 -12.05 -1.04 58.29
CA ARG A 633 -12.41 -1.45 59.68
C ARG A 633 -11.65 -0.48 60.59
N VAL A 634 -12.19 0.17 61.62
CA VAL A 634 -13.16 -0.27 62.63
C VAL A 634 -14.10 0.89 62.99
N ASP A 635 -15.40 0.60 63.15
CA ASP A 635 -16.24 1.05 64.27
C ASP A 635 -17.62 0.40 64.14
N GLU A 636 -17.77 -0.78 64.76
CA GLU A 636 -19.07 -1.41 64.99
C GLU A 636 -19.51 -1.13 66.43
N ASN A 637 -20.75 -0.69 66.62
CA ASN A 637 -21.47 -0.86 67.88
C ASN A 637 -22.99 -0.86 67.65
N ASN A 638 -23.64 -1.91 68.19
CA ASN A 638 -25.08 -2.10 68.43
C ASN A 638 -25.99 -2.46 67.23
N GLU A 639 -26.03 -3.76 66.90
CA GLU A 639 -27.19 -4.67 67.11
C GLU A 639 -28.62 -4.07 67.00
N GLU A 640 -29.42 -4.52 66.02
CA GLU A 640 -30.34 -5.68 66.21
C GLU A 640 -30.95 -6.18 64.87
N TYR A 641 -31.33 -7.47 64.84
CA TYR A 641 -31.80 -8.32 63.71
C TYR A 641 -33.33 -8.15 63.39
N PRO A 642 -33.99 -8.89 62.44
CA PRO A 642 -33.50 -9.86 61.42
C PRO A 642 -34.06 -9.73 59.97
N SER A 643 -33.42 -10.44 59.02
CA SER A 643 -33.99 -11.05 57.77
C SER A 643 -34.56 -10.14 56.65
N GLU A 644 -34.46 -10.45 55.35
CA GLU A 644 -34.21 -11.75 54.67
C GLU A 644 -33.00 -11.78 53.72
N GLU A 645 -32.71 -13.00 53.25
CA GLU A 645 -31.49 -13.46 52.62
C GLU A 645 -31.76 -14.01 51.19
N VAL A 646 -30.69 -14.24 50.41
CA VAL A 646 -30.52 -15.44 49.54
C VAL A 646 -31.15 -15.54 48.11
N LYS A 647 -30.22 -15.54 47.14
CA LYS A 647 -30.05 -16.44 45.96
C LYS A 647 -30.96 -16.40 44.71
N ALA A 648 -30.30 -16.00 43.62
CA ALA A 648 -29.85 -16.85 42.49
C ALA A 648 -30.83 -17.47 41.46
N ASN A 649 -30.42 -17.26 40.20
CA ASN A 649 -30.40 -18.19 39.06
C ASN A 649 -31.69 -18.74 38.39
N ASN A 650 -31.64 -18.58 37.07
CA ASN A 650 -31.99 -19.54 36.01
C ASN A 650 -33.41 -19.60 35.40
N ASN A 651 -33.36 -19.49 34.07
CA ASN A 651 -34.08 -20.25 33.05
C ASN A 651 -35.49 -19.81 32.59
N ASP A 652 -35.49 -19.36 31.33
CA ASP A 652 -36.25 -19.91 30.21
C ASP A 652 -37.79 -19.90 30.19
N LEU A 653 -38.25 -19.16 29.17
CA LEU A 653 -39.24 -19.54 28.15
C LEU A 653 -40.76 -19.52 28.47
N ASN A 654 -41.42 -18.65 27.69
CA ASN A 654 -42.76 -18.82 27.10
C ASN A 654 -43.99 -18.87 28.03
N LEU A 655 -44.97 -17.98 27.81
CA LEU A 655 -46.06 -18.21 26.81
C LEU A 655 -47.23 -17.23 27.01
N ALA A 656 -47.64 -16.49 25.96
CA ALA A 656 -49.02 -16.00 25.72
C ALA A 656 -49.08 -15.22 24.39
N LEU A 657 -49.39 -15.85 23.26
CA LEU A 657 -50.75 -16.09 22.72
C LEU A 657 -51.51 -14.85 22.25
N THR A 658 -51.36 -14.58 20.94
CA THR A 658 -52.44 -14.37 19.95
C THR A 658 -53.81 -13.87 20.43
N ARG A 659 -54.27 -12.75 19.85
CA ARG A 659 -55.70 -12.43 19.72
C ARG A 659 -56.07 -12.06 18.28
N LYS A 660 -56.76 -12.98 17.59
CA LYS A 660 -57.65 -12.66 16.46
C LYS A 660 -59.05 -12.33 17.01
N ARG A 661 -59.74 -11.35 16.40
CA ARG A 661 -61.21 -11.25 16.36
C ARG A 661 -61.65 -10.75 14.98
N VAL A 662 -62.82 -11.22 14.55
CA VAL A 662 -63.49 -11.16 13.22
C VAL A 662 -64.99 -11.42 13.50
N PRO A 663 -66.02 -11.07 12.68
CA PRO A 663 -66.22 -10.05 11.62
C PRO A 663 -67.45 -9.12 11.84
N LYS A 664 -67.71 -8.12 10.97
CA LYS A 664 -68.94 -8.00 10.11
C LYS A 664 -69.08 -6.67 9.34
N ASP A 665 -69.64 -6.78 8.12
CA ASP A 665 -70.59 -5.92 7.33
C ASP A 665 -70.41 -4.36 7.29
N GLU A 666 -70.72 -3.61 6.22
CA GLU A 666 -71.48 -3.90 4.97
C GLU A 666 -71.19 -2.86 3.83
N LYS A 667 -71.11 -3.29 2.55
CA LYS A 667 -71.77 -2.73 1.32
C LYS A 667 -71.02 -2.95 -0.02
N LYS A 668 -71.79 -2.91 -1.12
CA LYS A 668 -71.52 -3.53 -2.43
C LYS A 668 -71.45 -2.55 -3.62
N SER A 669 -70.70 -2.94 -4.67
CA SER A 669 -71.06 -2.90 -6.11
C SER A 669 -69.94 -3.63 -6.88
N ASP A 670 -70.07 -4.87 -7.35
CA ASP A 670 -70.87 -5.36 -8.50
C ASP A 670 -70.38 -4.78 -9.86
N GLY A 671 -69.91 -5.55 -10.85
CA GLY A 671 -69.72 -7.01 -10.87
C GLY A 671 -69.21 -7.59 -12.21
N THR A 672 -69.44 -8.90 -12.40
CA THR A 672 -69.28 -9.74 -13.61
C THR A 672 -67.88 -10.21 -14.08
N ASP A 673 -67.90 -11.28 -14.88
CA ASP A 673 -67.04 -12.46 -14.71
C ASP A 673 -66.27 -12.88 -15.99
N SER A 674 -65.38 -13.86 -15.81
CA SER A 674 -64.45 -14.43 -16.78
C SER A 674 -65.04 -15.17 -18.01
N VAL A 675 -64.33 -15.15 -19.17
CA VAL A 675 -64.38 -16.24 -20.18
C VAL A 675 -63.01 -16.56 -20.82
N TYR A 676 -62.48 -17.71 -20.44
CA TYR A 676 -61.61 -18.69 -21.11
C TYR A 676 -61.10 -18.59 -22.59
N LYS A 677 -59.86 -19.13 -22.73
CA LYS A 677 -59.37 -20.14 -23.72
C LYS A 677 -58.72 -19.72 -25.08
N ARG A 678 -57.44 -20.14 -25.17
CA ARG A 678 -56.82 -21.06 -26.19
C ARG A 678 -56.16 -20.53 -27.48
N ARG A 679 -54.92 -21.04 -27.62
CA ARG A 679 -54.32 -21.79 -28.75
C ARG A 679 -53.51 -21.05 -29.86
N ARG A 680 -52.21 -21.35 -29.79
CA ARG A 680 -51.37 -22.05 -30.79
C ARG A 680 -51.03 -21.39 -32.14
N ARG A 681 -49.69 -21.39 -32.33
CA ARG A 681 -48.87 -21.90 -33.46
C ARG A 681 -48.34 -20.89 -34.48
N PHE A 682 -47.01 -20.98 -34.62
CA PHE A 682 -46.19 -20.64 -35.78
C PHE A 682 -46.68 -21.28 -37.08
N PHE A 683 -46.36 -20.64 -38.21
CA PHE A 683 -45.76 -21.29 -39.37
C PHE A 683 -44.76 -20.34 -40.09
N TYR A 684 -43.94 -20.89 -40.98
CA TYR A 684 -42.80 -20.25 -41.67
C TYR A 684 -43.04 -20.25 -43.21
N LEU A 685 -42.02 -19.82 -43.98
CA LEU A 685 -41.87 -19.82 -45.46
C LEU A 685 -42.30 -18.48 -46.12
N GLU A 686 -41.47 -17.62 -46.75
CA GLU A 686 -40.31 -17.76 -47.66
C GLU A 686 -40.69 -18.02 -49.13
N GLU A 687 -40.41 -17.07 -50.04
CA GLU A 687 -39.65 -17.32 -51.30
C GLU A 687 -39.35 -16.00 -52.07
N ALA A 688 -38.59 -16.09 -53.18
CA ALA A 688 -37.72 -15.03 -53.69
C ALA A 688 -37.79 -14.80 -55.23
N THR A 689 -37.03 -13.82 -55.74
CA THR A 689 -36.47 -13.69 -57.13
C THR A 689 -35.51 -12.47 -57.14
N ASN A 690 -34.19 -12.54 -57.46
CA ASN A 690 -33.44 -12.90 -58.69
C ASN A 690 -33.51 -11.82 -59.82
N MET A 691 -32.45 -11.39 -60.56
CA MET A 691 -31.04 -11.86 -60.68
C MET A 691 -30.12 -10.90 -61.54
N ARG A 692 -28.77 -11.07 -61.45
CA ARG A 692 -27.67 -10.81 -62.47
C ARG A 692 -27.21 -9.35 -62.81
N SER A 693 -25.95 -9.03 -63.19
CA SER A 693 -24.65 -9.78 -63.25
C SER A 693 -23.38 -8.91 -63.54
N ASN A 694 -22.18 -9.50 -63.26
CA ASN A 694 -20.80 -9.30 -63.82
C ASN A 694 -19.81 -8.23 -63.27
N GLY A 695 -18.54 -8.64 -63.02
CA GLY A 695 -17.36 -7.72 -63.11
C GLY A 695 -16.13 -7.85 -62.16
N SER A 696 -15.47 -9.02 -62.03
CA SER A 696 -14.04 -9.25 -61.61
C SER A 696 -13.31 -8.40 -60.53
N SER A 697 -12.92 -9.09 -59.45
CA SER A 697 -11.59 -9.11 -58.78
C SER A 697 -10.81 -7.83 -58.37
N LEU A 698 -10.64 -7.63 -57.05
CA LEU A 698 -9.34 -7.45 -56.36
C LEU A 698 -9.53 -7.45 -54.82
N GLN A 699 -8.54 -7.93 -54.06
CA GLN A 699 -8.61 -7.97 -52.59
C GLN A 699 -8.44 -6.58 -51.96
N HIS A 700 -9.28 -6.26 -50.97
CA HIS A 700 -8.89 -5.37 -49.89
C HIS A 700 -9.68 -5.74 -48.63
N GLU A 701 -8.99 -6.12 -47.56
CA GLU A 701 -9.61 -6.32 -46.26
C GLU A 701 -10.20 -4.99 -45.75
N ARG A 702 -11.34 -5.08 -45.05
CA ARG A 702 -11.94 -3.96 -44.31
C ARG A 702 -12.00 -4.34 -42.84
N GLU A 703 -11.15 -3.69 -42.05
CA GLU A 703 -11.16 -3.79 -40.58
C GLU A 703 -12.51 -3.35 -39.98
N PRO A 704 -12.90 -3.88 -38.81
CA PRO A 704 -14.04 -3.38 -38.06
C PRO A 704 -13.75 -1.97 -37.50
N LYS A 705 -14.70 -1.05 -37.66
CA LYS A 705 -14.56 0.36 -37.24
C LYS A 705 -14.32 0.47 -35.73
N GLU A 706 -13.13 0.95 -35.34
CA GLU A 706 -12.89 1.39 -33.96
C GLU A 706 -13.63 2.70 -33.63
N ASN A 707 -14.01 2.86 -32.35
CA ASN A 707 -14.67 4.07 -31.87
C ASN A 707 -13.70 5.28 -31.85
N LYS A 708 -14.09 6.37 -32.54
CA LYS A 708 -13.30 7.61 -32.70
C LYS A 708 -12.67 8.17 -31.41
N VAL A 709 -13.32 7.99 -30.26
CA VAL A 709 -12.82 8.48 -28.96
C VAL A 709 -11.53 7.76 -28.52
N ARG A 710 -11.41 6.46 -28.79
CA ARG A 710 -10.21 5.67 -28.45
C ARG A 710 -9.00 6.07 -29.30
N SER A 711 -9.23 6.35 -30.59
CA SER A 711 -8.24 6.90 -31.51
C SER A 711 -7.69 8.26 -31.04
N MET A 712 -8.57 9.14 -30.53
CA MET A 712 -8.16 10.45 -30.00
C MET A 712 -7.34 10.35 -28.71
N ALA A 713 -7.64 9.41 -27.82
CA ALA A 713 -6.84 9.17 -26.61
C ALA A 713 -5.41 8.75 -26.96
N SER A 714 -5.25 7.80 -27.89
CA SER A 714 -3.93 7.35 -28.39
C SER A 714 -3.17 8.44 -29.13
N GLN A 715 -3.85 9.24 -29.98
CA GLN A 715 -3.21 10.37 -30.68
C GLN A 715 -2.79 11.52 -29.75
N LEU A 716 -3.40 11.66 -28.57
CA LEU A 716 -3.00 12.69 -27.60
C LEU A 716 -1.83 12.25 -26.72
N GLN A 717 -1.69 10.96 -26.38
CA GLN A 717 -0.47 10.44 -25.76
C GLN A 717 0.76 10.69 -26.66
N ALA A 718 0.65 10.41 -27.96
CA ALA A 718 1.72 10.69 -28.93
C ALA A 718 2.04 12.20 -29.12
N LYS A 719 1.14 13.11 -28.72
CA LYS A 719 1.38 14.57 -28.74
C LYS A 719 2.00 15.12 -27.46
N PHE A 720 1.94 14.41 -26.34
CA PHE A 720 2.62 14.80 -25.11
C PHE A 720 4.15 14.61 -25.17
N GLU A 721 4.65 13.76 -26.07
CA GLU A 721 6.09 13.55 -26.28
C GLU A 721 6.73 14.56 -27.26
N ASN A 722 5.92 15.32 -28.02
CA ASN A 722 6.41 16.18 -29.10
C ASN A 722 5.75 17.58 -29.13
N LYS A 723 6.21 18.48 -28.25
CA LYS A 723 6.73 19.82 -28.63
C LYS A 723 7.11 20.68 -27.43
N SER A 724 8.39 21.03 -27.36
CA SER A 724 8.87 22.25 -26.72
C SER A 724 8.73 23.46 -27.66
N SER A 725 8.65 24.67 -27.08
CA SER A 725 8.62 26.00 -27.75
C SER A 725 7.25 26.45 -28.31
N TYR A 726 6.64 27.51 -27.76
CA TYR A 726 6.88 28.91 -28.21
C TYR A 726 6.06 29.98 -27.45
N THR A 727 6.70 31.15 -27.28
CA THR A 727 6.27 32.56 -27.24
C THR A 727 4.96 33.05 -26.57
N PHE A 728 5.11 34.09 -25.75
CA PHE A 728 4.07 34.98 -25.19
C PHE A 728 3.39 35.89 -26.24
N GLN A 729 2.09 36.17 -26.06
CA GLN A 729 1.51 37.47 -26.40
C GLN A 729 0.48 37.91 -25.32
N LYS A 730 0.36 39.22 -25.11
CA LYS A 730 -0.49 39.86 -24.09
C LYS A 730 -1.68 40.55 -24.73
N THR A 731 -2.82 40.57 -24.04
CA THR A 731 -3.81 41.65 -24.11
C THR A 731 -4.44 41.88 -22.73
N GLN A 732 -4.84 43.12 -22.44
CA GLN A 732 -5.22 43.58 -21.09
C GLN A 732 -6.75 43.59 -20.89
N GLY A 733 -7.20 43.53 -19.62
CA GLY A 733 -8.63 43.69 -19.30
C GLY A 733 -8.98 43.75 -17.81
N SER A 734 -8.76 44.92 -17.18
CA SER A 734 -9.35 45.41 -15.89
C SER A 734 -9.23 44.56 -14.60
N SER A 735 -9.31 45.24 -13.44
CA SER A 735 -8.97 44.69 -12.11
C SER A 735 -10.08 44.91 -11.10
N ILE A 736 -10.42 43.88 -10.32
CA ILE A 736 -10.97 44.04 -8.96
C ILE A 736 -10.06 43.28 -7.99
N ARG A 737 -9.38 44.01 -7.09
CA ARG A 737 -8.54 43.42 -6.04
C ARG A 737 -9.42 42.92 -4.89
N ARG A 738 -9.31 41.64 -4.53
CA ARG A 738 -9.54 41.18 -3.16
C ARG A 738 -8.20 40.85 -2.51
N VAL A 739 -7.99 41.37 -1.30
CA VAL A 739 -6.73 41.25 -0.57
C VAL A 739 -6.69 39.92 0.17
N PHE A 740 -5.66 39.11 -0.12
CA PHE A 740 -5.26 37.97 0.71
C PHE A 740 -3.83 38.19 1.22
N CYS A 741 -3.57 37.74 2.44
CA CYS A 741 -2.28 37.88 3.12
C CYS A 741 -1.13 37.25 2.29
N GLN A 742 0.00 37.96 2.19
CA GLN A 742 1.10 37.57 1.29
C GLN A 742 2.32 37.04 2.04
N SER A 743 2.49 35.72 2.07
CA SER A 743 3.83 35.10 2.02
C SER A 743 4.01 34.52 0.61
N ALA A 744 4.32 35.39 -0.35
CA ALA A 744 4.49 35.00 -1.74
C ALA A 744 5.93 34.53 -2.00
N ASP A 745 6.16 33.22 -1.98
CA ASP A 745 7.45 32.63 -2.30
C ASP A 745 7.90 33.04 -3.71
N LYS A 746 8.99 33.81 -3.78
CA LYS A 746 9.61 34.28 -5.03
C LYS A 746 10.82 33.40 -5.35
N CYS A 747 11.01 33.13 -6.64
CA CYS A 747 12.19 32.42 -7.14
C CYS A 747 13.43 33.28 -6.93
N TYR A 748 14.42 32.79 -6.18
CA TYR A 748 15.65 33.53 -5.93
C TYR A 748 16.40 33.88 -7.23
N SER A 749 16.31 33.02 -8.26
CA SER A 749 17.00 33.22 -9.54
C SER A 749 16.31 34.18 -10.52
N CYS A 750 14.98 34.32 -10.49
CA CYS A 750 14.23 35.13 -11.47
C CYS A 750 13.24 36.13 -10.87
N SER A 751 13.14 36.20 -9.54
CA SER A 751 12.25 37.07 -8.73
C SER A 751 10.74 36.97 -9.01
N LYS A 752 10.30 36.05 -9.89
CA LYS A 752 8.88 35.75 -10.15
C LYS A 752 8.33 34.78 -9.10
N ARG A 753 7.01 34.81 -8.86
CA ARG A 753 6.31 33.90 -7.94
C ARG A 753 6.52 32.44 -8.37
N VAL A 754 6.79 31.55 -7.42
CA VAL A 754 6.89 30.10 -7.64
C VAL A 754 5.60 29.46 -7.13
N TYR A 755 4.95 28.65 -7.97
CA TYR A 755 3.78 27.87 -7.54
C TYR A 755 4.21 26.53 -6.94
N MET A 756 3.37 25.98 -6.07
CA MET A 756 3.71 24.83 -5.21
C MET A 756 4.10 23.54 -5.96
N VAL A 757 3.74 23.45 -7.25
CA VAL A 757 4.03 22.32 -8.17
C VAL A 757 5.40 22.49 -8.87
N GLU A 758 5.87 23.72 -9.04
CA GLU A 758 7.13 24.04 -9.74
C GLU A 758 8.31 24.27 -8.79
N ARG A 759 8.05 24.30 -7.47
CA ARG A 759 9.04 24.67 -6.46
C ARG A 759 10.13 23.61 -6.26
N VAL A 760 11.37 24.07 -6.26
CA VAL A 760 12.55 23.35 -5.76
C VAL A 760 13.11 24.15 -4.59
N CYS A 761 13.40 23.47 -3.48
CA CYS A 761 13.94 24.08 -2.27
C CYS A 761 15.41 23.65 -2.11
N ALA A 762 16.32 24.61 -1.94
CA ALA A 762 17.75 24.37 -1.69
C ALA A 762 18.30 25.47 -0.77
N GLU A 763 19.00 25.07 0.30
CA GLU A 763 19.61 25.96 1.31
C GLU A 763 18.70 27.11 1.78
N GLY A 764 17.42 26.82 2.03
CA GLY A 764 16.42 27.80 2.49
C GLY A 764 15.80 28.68 1.39
N PHE A 765 16.26 28.60 0.14
CA PHE A 765 15.72 29.39 -0.98
C PHE A 765 14.83 28.57 -1.92
N TYR A 766 13.86 29.26 -2.53
CA TYR A 766 12.93 28.70 -3.52
C TYR A 766 13.36 29.02 -4.95
N PHE A 767 13.24 28.02 -5.84
CA PHE A 767 13.52 28.14 -7.26
C PHE A 767 12.40 27.48 -8.10
N HIS A 768 12.16 27.98 -9.31
CA HIS A 768 11.45 27.18 -10.33
C HIS A 768 12.34 26.02 -10.77
N ARG A 769 11.74 24.85 -11.07
CA ARG A 769 12.43 23.69 -11.67
C ARG A 769 13.32 24.05 -12.86
N GLU A 770 12.89 24.97 -13.72
CA GLU A 770 13.66 25.41 -14.89
C GLU A 770 14.82 26.37 -14.57
N CYS A 771 14.72 27.12 -13.45
CA CYS A 771 15.76 28.04 -12.99
C CYS A 771 16.84 27.33 -12.15
N PHE A 772 16.60 26.09 -11.73
CA PHE A 772 17.50 25.31 -10.88
C PHE A 772 18.64 24.69 -11.70
N ARG A 773 19.59 25.52 -12.14
CA ARG A 773 20.68 25.16 -13.06
C ARG A 773 22.05 25.55 -12.51
N CYS A 774 23.10 24.82 -12.93
CA CYS A 774 24.48 25.14 -12.62
C CYS A 774 24.92 26.45 -13.30
N SER A 775 25.50 27.40 -12.55
CA SER A 775 25.97 28.69 -13.09
C SER A 775 27.09 28.56 -14.14
N THR A 776 27.79 27.41 -14.20
CA THR A 776 28.93 27.20 -15.12
C THR A 776 28.56 26.41 -16.37
N CYS A 777 27.79 25.29 -16.27
CA CYS A 777 27.37 24.51 -17.44
C CYS A 777 25.90 24.70 -17.86
N ARG A 778 25.08 25.42 -17.09
CA ARG A 778 23.63 25.60 -17.31
C ARG A 778 22.80 24.30 -17.35
N CYS A 779 23.40 23.14 -17.04
CA CYS A 779 22.69 21.88 -16.83
C CYS A 779 21.70 22.02 -15.67
N SER A 780 20.49 21.49 -15.86
CA SER A 780 19.48 21.38 -14.81
C SER A 780 20.00 20.47 -13.69
N LEU A 781 19.88 20.92 -12.46
CA LEU A 781 20.33 20.19 -11.28
C LEU A 781 19.17 19.37 -10.71
N SER A 782 19.46 18.20 -10.13
CA SER A 782 18.49 17.46 -9.34
C SER A 782 18.67 17.74 -7.84
N GLN A 783 17.59 17.56 -7.08
CA GLN A 783 17.61 17.77 -5.63
C GLN A 783 18.53 16.69 -4.99
N GLY A 784 19.59 17.13 -4.30
CA GLY A 784 20.68 16.26 -3.81
C GLY A 784 21.93 16.16 -4.71
N ALA A 785 21.91 16.67 -5.94
CA ALA A 785 23.06 16.66 -6.88
C ALA A 785 23.70 18.04 -7.13
N HIS A 786 23.35 19.04 -6.33
CA HIS A 786 23.86 20.41 -6.39
C HIS A 786 24.81 20.72 -5.23
N ALA A 787 25.55 21.81 -5.36
CA ALA A 787 26.24 22.49 -4.27
C ALA A 787 26.00 24.00 -4.42
N PHE A 788 25.70 24.67 -3.32
CA PHE A 788 25.42 26.11 -3.28
C PHE A 788 26.61 26.84 -2.65
N ASN A 789 27.03 27.96 -3.24
CA ASN A 789 28.00 28.84 -2.60
C ASN A 789 27.28 29.98 -1.90
N SER A 790 27.32 30.00 -0.56
CA SER A 790 26.71 31.05 0.27
C SER A 790 27.35 32.43 0.08
N GLU A 791 28.62 32.52 -0.31
CA GLU A 791 29.32 33.80 -0.55
C GLU A 791 28.85 34.52 -1.82
N GLU A 792 28.44 33.77 -2.84
CA GLU A 792 28.08 34.32 -4.17
C GLU A 792 26.60 34.11 -4.53
N GLY A 793 25.82 33.41 -3.70
CA GLY A 793 24.41 33.11 -3.94
C GLY A 793 24.16 32.24 -5.18
N LYS A 794 25.13 31.42 -5.61
CA LYS A 794 25.09 30.69 -6.89
C LYS A 794 25.10 29.16 -6.71
N LEU A 795 24.35 28.50 -7.59
CA LEU A 795 24.23 27.04 -7.69
C LEU A 795 25.26 26.45 -8.64
N TYR A 796 25.88 25.33 -8.25
CA TYR A 796 26.83 24.57 -9.06
C TYR A 796 26.47 23.08 -9.05
N CYS A 797 26.87 22.35 -10.09
CA CYS A 797 26.91 20.88 -10.05
C CYS A 797 28.12 20.43 -9.21
N LYS A 798 28.05 19.23 -8.61
CA LYS A 798 29.14 18.69 -7.76
C LYS A 798 30.52 18.72 -8.43
N LEU A 799 30.60 18.44 -9.74
CA LEU A 799 31.83 18.50 -10.52
C LEU A 799 32.43 19.92 -10.61
N HIS A 800 31.62 20.92 -10.99
CA HIS A 800 32.10 22.31 -11.10
C HIS A 800 32.33 22.98 -9.75
N PHE A 801 31.61 22.57 -8.70
CA PHE A 801 31.92 22.97 -7.34
C PHE A 801 33.30 22.43 -6.91
N HIS A 802 33.59 21.14 -7.16
CA HIS A 802 34.91 20.56 -6.88
C HIS A 802 36.03 21.23 -7.69
N TYR A 803 35.82 21.49 -8.98
CA TYR A 803 36.82 22.15 -9.83
C TYR A 803 37.15 23.56 -9.31
N ARG A 804 36.13 24.35 -8.92
CA ARG A 804 36.30 25.69 -8.36
C ARG A 804 36.94 25.69 -6.97
N ASN A 805 36.59 24.73 -6.10
CA ASN A 805 37.24 24.57 -4.80
C ASN A 805 38.68 24.07 -4.92
N ASN A 806 39.00 23.24 -5.92
CA ASN A 806 40.38 22.84 -6.20
C ASN A 806 41.22 24.02 -6.71
N LEU A 807 40.65 24.89 -7.55
CA LEU A 807 41.28 26.17 -7.94
C LEU A 807 41.53 27.11 -6.75
N ARG A 808 40.60 27.19 -5.78
CA ARG A 808 40.85 27.91 -4.50
C ARG A 808 41.93 27.23 -3.64
N ARG A 809 42.05 25.89 -3.68
CA ARG A 809 43.06 25.12 -2.91
C ARG A 809 44.47 25.12 -3.53
N THR A 810 44.61 25.29 -4.85
CA THR A 810 45.93 25.43 -5.49
C THR A 810 46.56 26.81 -5.34
N PHE A 811 45.82 27.80 -4.80
CA PHE A 811 46.36 29.11 -4.42
C PHE A 811 46.61 29.26 -2.90
N SER A 812 46.39 28.22 -2.11
CA SER A 812 46.81 28.15 -0.70
C SER A 812 48.07 27.29 -0.57
N LEU A 813 49.23 27.86 -0.89
CA LEU A 813 50.52 27.32 -0.46
C LEU A 813 50.64 27.41 1.08
N PRO A 814 51.34 26.46 1.73
CA PRO A 814 51.32 26.35 3.18
C PRO A 814 52.22 27.40 3.86
N PRO A 815 51.85 27.92 5.04
CA PRO A 815 52.81 28.58 5.90
C PRO A 815 53.76 27.52 6.47
N ASN A 816 54.95 27.42 5.89
CA ASN A 816 56.00 26.57 6.43
C ASN A 816 56.44 27.14 7.79
N ARG A 817 56.45 26.30 8.82
CA ARG A 817 57.00 26.68 10.14
C ARG A 817 58.52 26.73 10.07
N ASN A 818 59.10 27.45 11.04
CA ASN A 818 60.53 27.64 11.35
C ASN A 818 61.15 28.84 10.59
N ARG A 819 61.87 29.76 11.27
CA ARG A 819 62.50 29.66 12.60
C ARG A 819 62.82 31.03 13.21
N ALA A 820 62.97 31.03 14.55
CA ALA A 820 63.73 31.98 15.39
C ALA A 820 63.16 33.40 15.68
N GLN A 821 62.76 33.56 16.95
CA GLN A 821 62.85 34.73 17.84
C GLN A 821 63.01 36.14 17.25
N ASP A 822 61.93 36.92 17.35
CA ASP A 822 61.99 38.38 17.47
C ASP A 822 62.56 38.82 18.82
N ARG A 823 63.21 39.98 18.80
CA ARG A 823 63.52 40.83 19.95
C ARG A 823 62.45 41.94 20.09
N ILE A 824 62.57 42.77 21.12
CA ILE A 824 61.73 43.94 21.42
C ILE A 824 61.79 45.00 20.29
N ALA A 825 60.71 45.82 20.18
CA ALA A 825 60.49 47.04 19.38
C ALA A 825 59.91 46.82 17.95
N ALA A 826 58.69 47.32 17.66
CA ALA A 826 58.36 48.65 17.08
C ALA A 826 58.54 48.67 15.54
N GLU A 827 57.76 49.33 14.68
CA GLU A 827 56.75 50.40 14.81
C GLU A 827 55.92 50.50 13.48
N GLY A 828 54.85 51.34 13.41
CA GLY A 828 54.23 51.92 12.18
C GLY A 828 53.76 51.01 11.02
N GLU A 829 52.46 50.86 10.70
CA GLU A 829 51.48 51.81 10.09
C GLU A 829 51.52 52.03 8.55
N SER A 830 50.34 51.82 7.94
CA SER A 830 49.73 52.59 6.83
C SER A 830 50.04 52.31 5.33
N SER A 831 48.95 51.92 4.65
CA SER A 831 48.43 52.37 3.34
C SER A 831 49.25 53.11 2.24
N GLN A 832 49.25 52.51 1.03
CA GLN A 832 49.06 53.13 -0.31
C GLN A 832 50.03 54.30 -0.70
N PRO A 833 49.82 55.16 -1.75
CA PRO A 833 49.00 55.08 -2.98
C PRO A 833 49.73 55.49 -4.31
N SER A 834 49.00 55.38 -5.43
CA SER A 834 48.90 56.29 -6.62
C SER A 834 50.09 56.96 -7.37
N SER A 835 49.86 57.09 -8.70
CA SER A 835 50.28 58.17 -9.66
C SER A 835 51.73 58.15 -10.21
N SER A 836 52.07 58.76 -11.36
CA SER A 836 51.35 59.69 -12.28
C SER A 836 52.01 59.80 -13.68
N ALA A 837 51.30 60.41 -14.66
CA ALA A 837 51.78 61.02 -15.92
C ALA A 837 52.23 60.06 -17.07
N GLU A 838 52.13 60.39 -18.38
CA GLU A 838 51.90 61.70 -19.03
C GLU A 838 51.25 61.64 -20.47
N LEU A 839 50.58 62.75 -20.85
CA LEU A 839 50.19 63.36 -22.17
C LEU A 839 49.74 62.60 -23.47
N GLU A 840 48.55 63.02 -23.94
CA GLU A 840 48.15 63.60 -25.27
C GLU A 840 48.38 62.96 -26.67
N SER A 841 47.25 62.51 -27.25
CA SER A 841 46.62 62.98 -28.52
C SER A 841 47.15 62.59 -29.94
N PRO A 842 46.32 62.65 -31.03
CA PRO A 842 46.41 61.75 -32.21
C PRO A 842 46.73 62.41 -33.59
N PRO A 843 46.73 61.63 -34.71
CA PRO A 843 45.64 61.76 -35.71
C PRO A 843 45.15 60.43 -36.36
N ALA A 844 44.40 60.50 -37.48
CA ALA A 844 43.43 59.46 -37.95
C ALA A 844 43.66 58.86 -39.38
N ALA A 845 42.68 58.07 -39.88
CA ALA A 845 42.61 57.25 -41.14
C ALA A 845 43.36 55.89 -41.08
N GLY A 846 43.12 54.80 -41.84
CA GLY A 846 42.13 54.40 -42.86
C GLY A 846 42.80 53.50 -43.96
N THR A 847 42.22 52.46 -44.59
CA THR A 847 40.93 51.72 -44.47
C THR A 847 40.99 50.37 -45.24
N CYS A 848 40.23 49.33 -44.81
CA CYS A 848 39.84 48.08 -45.54
C CYS A 848 40.80 46.88 -45.84
N THR A 849 40.26 45.67 -45.53
CA THR A 849 40.29 44.38 -46.28
C THR A 849 41.56 43.50 -46.51
N SER A 850 41.63 42.40 -45.72
CA SER A 850 41.48 40.98 -46.19
C SER A 850 42.69 40.00 -46.40
N PHE A 851 42.37 38.72 -46.10
CA PHE A 851 42.92 37.41 -46.54
C PHE A 851 44.43 37.01 -46.45
N ILE A 852 44.65 35.95 -45.65
CA ILE A 852 45.49 34.73 -45.90
C ILE A 852 46.91 34.92 -46.47
N LYS A 853 47.94 34.51 -45.69
CA LYS A 853 48.82 33.36 -46.06
C LYS A 853 49.85 32.96 -44.97
N LYS A 854 49.76 31.67 -44.60
CA LYS A 854 50.84 30.66 -44.53
C LYS A 854 51.82 30.57 -43.33
N LYS A 855 51.71 29.38 -42.70
CA LYS A 855 52.74 28.32 -42.52
C LYS A 855 53.79 28.43 -41.40
N LEU A 856 53.63 27.48 -40.45
CA LEU A 856 54.54 26.36 -40.13
C LEU A 856 56.02 26.61 -39.74
N ASN A 857 56.37 25.99 -38.60
CA ASN A 857 57.64 25.36 -38.23
C ASN A 857 58.88 26.23 -37.93
N TRP A 858 59.37 26.14 -36.68
CA TRP A 858 60.50 25.26 -36.38
C TRP A 858 60.46 24.73 -34.93
N SER A 859 61.38 23.83 -34.59
CA SER A 859 61.31 22.86 -33.50
C SER A 859 62.58 22.77 -32.61
N LEU A 860 62.49 21.89 -31.60
CA LEU A 860 63.57 21.13 -30.95
C LEU A 860 64.59 21.85 -30.03
N SER A 861 64.41 21.65 -28.72
CA SER A 861 65.53 21.39 -27.80
C SER A 861 65.10 20.50 -26.61
N VAL A 862 66.09 19.93 -25.89
CA VAL A 862 65.98 19.20 -24.59
C VAL A 862 65.49 17.74 -24.59
N THR A 863 66.20 16.87 -25.33
CA THR A 863 66.12 15.40 -25.24
C THR A 863 66.99 14.81 -24.09
N ARG A 864 66.80 15.26 -22.84
CA ARG A 864 67.54 14.68 -21.68
C ARG A 864 66.73 14.39 -20.41
N ALA A 865 65.48 14.88 -20.31
CA ALA A 865 64.61 14.62 -19.16
C ALA A 865 63.74 13.34 -19.30
N VAL A 866 63.59 12.80 -20.52
CA VAL A 866 62.62 11.73 -20.81
C VAL A 866 63.14 10.32 -20.44
N CYS A 867 64.45 10.11 -20.39
CA CYS A 867 65.03 8.76 -20.34
C CYS A 867 65.03 8.07 -18.97
N ASN A 868 64.80 8.78 -17.86
CA ASN A 868 64.80 8.19 -16.50
C ASN A 868 63.40 7.99 -15.89
N ALA A 869 62.35 8.50 -16.53
CA ALA A 869 60.97 8.32 -16.07
C ALA A 869 60.43 6.86 -16.14
N PRO A 870 60.77 6.02 -17.16
CA PRO A 870 60.17 4.69 -17.29
C PRO A 870 60.48 3.73 -16.13
N TRP A 871 61.71 3.76 -15.62
CA TRP A 871 62.17 2.83 -14.57
C TRP A 871 61.46 3.08 -13.23
N TYR A 872 61.37 4.34 -12.81
CA TYR A 872 60.69 4.73 -11.56
C TYR A 872 59.17 4.47 -11.59
N LEU A 873 58.53 4.66 -12.75
CA LEU A 873 57.11 4.32 -12.94
C LEU A 873 56.90 2.79 -12.87
N SER A 874 57.78 2.00 -13.50
CA SER A 874 57.68 0.52 -13.49
C SER A 874 57.72 -0.09 -12.08
N HIS A 875 58.50 0.48 -11.17
CA HIS A 875 58.64 -0.05 -9.82
C HIS A 875 57.42 0.29 -8.93
N ARG A 876 56.82 1.47 -9.15
CA ARG A 876 55.54 1.86 -8.51
C ARG A 876 54.37 1.04 -9.03
N THR A 877 54.26 0.81 -10.33
CA THR A 877 53.18 -0.03 -10.89
C THR A 877 53.33 -1.49 -10.45
N ARG A 878 54.56 -2.04 -10.38
CA ARG A 878 54.82 -3.38 -9.85
C ARG A 878 54.40 -3.53 -8.38
N SER A 879 54.75 -2.57 -7.53
CA SER A 879 54.36 -2.58 -6.11
C SER A 879 52.83 -2.42 -5.93
N ALA A 880 52.19 -1.53 -6.69
CA ALA A 880 50.73 -1.37 -6.67
C ALA A 880 50.00 -2.63 -7.20
N ALA A 881 50.52 -3.27 -8.25
CA ALA A 881 49.98 -4.51 -8.79
C ALA A 881 50.14 -5.69 -7.81
N GLN A 882 51.26 -5.77 -7.08
CA GLN A 882 51.44 -6.77 -6.02
C GLN A 882 50.51 -6.54 -4.83
N ALA A 883 50.30 -5.29 -4.40
CA ALA A 883 49.31 -4.96 -3.37
C ALA A 883 47.88 -5.30 -3.81
N LEU A 884 47.51 -5.00 -5.06
CA LEU A 884 46.21 -5.36 -5.64
C LEU A 884 46.04 -6.88 -5.78
N ALA A 885 47.08 -7.61 -6.18
CA ALA A 885 47.07 -9.07 -6.30
C ALA A 885 47.09 -9.80 -4.94
N GLY A 886 47.60 -9.17 -3.88
CA GLY A 886 47.38 -9.60 -2.50
C GLY A 886 45.91 -9.39 -2.10
N HIS A 887 45.42 -8.15 -2.25
CA HIS A 887 44.04 -7.79 -1.92
C HIS A 887 42.98 -8.65 -2.62
N LEU A 888 43.16 -8.99 -3.90
CA LEU A 888 42.27 -9.88 -4.65
C LEU A 888 42.36 -11.35 -4.20
N ARG A 889 43.50 -11.79 -3.69
CA ARG A 889 43.71 -13.16 -3.18
C ARG A 889 43.09 -13.32 -1.79
N ASP A 890 43.30 -12.33 -0.93
CA ASP A 890 42.80 -12.35 0.45
C ASP A 890 41.27 -12.18 0.51
N ASN A 891 40.66 -11.55 -0.51
CA ASN A 891 39.21 -11.39 -0.65
C ASN A 891 38.60 -12.22 -1.79
N ALA A 892 39.26 -13.30 -2.22
CA ALA A 892 38.84 -14.09 -3.39
C ALA A 892 37.40 -14.63 -3.31
N HIS A 893 36.88 -14.86 -2.10
CA HIS A 893 35.52 -15.35 -1.87
C HIS A 893 34.43 -14.31 -2.20
N ASP A 894 34.72 -13.01 -2.06
CA ASP A 894 33.76 -11.94 -2.37
C ASP A 894 33.67 -11.64 -3.87
N TYR A 895 34.67 -12.06 -4.66
CA TYR A 895 34.77 -11.79 -6.10
C TYR A 895 34.49 -13.01 -7.00
N MET A 896 34.10 -14.15 -6.43
CA MET A 896 33.81 -15.40 -7.17
C MET A 896 32.88 -15.15 -8.38
N LEU A 897 31.79 -14.41 -8.16
CA LEU A 897 30.78 -14.07 -9.17
C LEU A 897 31.32 -13.12 -10.26
N LEU A 898 32.35 -12.31 -9.95
CA LEU A 898 33.04 -11.47 -10.93
C LEU A 898 33.99 -12.30 -11.81
N TYR A 899 34.67 -13.29 -11.22
CA TYR A 899 35.51 -14.24 -11.96
C TYR A 899 34.68 -15.14 -12.88
N GLU A 900 33.50 -15.61 -12.46
CA GLU A 900 32.55 -16.35 -13.33
C GLU A 900 32.01 -15.48 -14.48
N LEU A 901 31.66 -14.22 -14.21
CA LEU A 901 31.25 -13.27 -15.26
C LEU A 901 32.39 -13.00 -16.26
N LEU A 902 33.64 -12.91 -15.79
CA LEU A 902 34.81 -12.76 -16.66
C LEU A 902 35.08 -14.03 -17.47
N SER A 903 34.97 -15.23 -16.89
CA SER A 903 35.20 -16.49 -17.62
C SER A 903 34.16 -16.76 -18.71
N MET A 904 32.93 -16.25 -18.56
CA MET A 904 31.88 -16.36 -19.59
C MET A 904 31.95 -15.24 -20.65
N SER A 905 32.41 -14.04 -20.28
CA SER A 905 32.46 -12.89 -21.19
C SER A 905 33.70 -12.84 -22.08
N LEU A 906 34.86 -13.31 -21.60
CA LEU A 906 36.11 -13.36 -22.38
C LEU A 906 36.02 -14.24 -23.65
N PRO A 907 35.50 -15.49 -23.59
CA PRO A 907 35.31 -16.31 -24.80
C PRO A 907 34.33 -15.67 -25.80
N LEU A 908 33.27 -15.02 -25.32
CA LEU A 908 32.29 -14.35 -26.16
C LEU A 908 32.93 -13.15 -26.90
N LEU A 909 33.77 -12.37 -26.21
CA LEU A 909 34.53 -11.28 -26.82
C LEU A 909 35.56 -11.80 -27.84
N PHE A 910 36.20 -12.93 -27.57
CA PHE A 910 37.13 -13.56 -28.52
C PHE A 910 36.41 -14.03 -29.79
N VAL A 911 35.24 -14.67 -29.67
CA VAL A 911 34.41 -15.07 -30.83
C VAL A 911 33.90 -13.85 -31.61
N LEU A 912 33.48 -12.77 -30.93
CA LEU A 912 33.10 -11.52 -31.59
C LEU A 912 34.28 -10.86 -32.31
N GLN A 913 35.50 -10.98 -31.77
CA GLN A 913 36.72 -10.48 -32.40
C GLN A 913 37.14 -11.33 -33.62
N GLU A 914 37.03 -12.66 -33.55
CA GLU A 914 37.21 -13.58 -34.70
C GLU A 914 36.24 -13.24 -35.83
N VAL A 915 34.94 -13.06 -35.53
CA VAL A 915 33.93 -12.67 -36.54
C VAL A 915 34.24 -11.30 -37.15
N LEU A 916 34.65 -10.32 -36.34
CA LEU A 916 35.08 -9.02 -36.84
C LEU A 916 36.36 -9.11 -37.70
N LEU A 917 37.27 -10.02 -37.38
CA LEU A 917 38.49 -10.25 -38.15
C LEU A 917 38.17 -10.93 -39.50
N GLN A 918 37.28 -11.92 -39.53
CA GLN A 918 36.77 -12.52 -40.77
C GLN A 918 36.11 -11.46 -41.67
N MET A 919 35.18 -10.67 -41.12
CA MET A 919 34.55 -9.56 -41.82
C MET A 919 35.58 -8.53 -42.34
N HIS A 920 36.69 -8.32 -41.63
CA HIS A 920 37.75 -7.43 -42.10
C HIS A 920 38.57 -8.06 -43.23
N THR A 921 38.94 -9.34 -43.13
CA THR A 921 39.67 -10.05 -44.20
C THR A 921 38.88 -10.22 -45.49
N GLU A 922 37.55 -10.27 -45.44
CA GLU A 922 36.70 -10.29 -46.63
C GLU A 922 36.56 -8.91 -47.32
N THR A 923 36.93 -7.81 -46.65
CA THR A 923 36.70 -6.45 -47.16
C THR A 923 37.93 -5.72 -47.71
N VAL A 924 39.15 -6.17 -47.37
CA VAL A 924 40.41 -5.58 -47.87
C VAL A 924 41.47 -6.66 -48.11
N PRO A 925 41.69 -7.12 -49.36
CA PRO A 925 42.94 -7.77 -49.73
C PRO A 925 44.06 -6.71 -49.90
N ASP A 926 45.28 -7.08 -49.52
CA ASP A 926 46.53 -6.33 -49.71
C ASP A 926 46.79 -5.09 -48.84
N GLU A 927 46.99 -5.28 -47.52
CA GLU A 927 48.03 -4.55 -46.75
C GLU A 927 48.50 -5.38 -45.52
N PRO A 928 49.81 -5.43 -45.19
CA PRO A 928 50.30 -6.18 -44.02
C PRO A 928 49.98 -5.45 -42.71
N SER A 929 49.01 -5.97 -41.96
CA SER A 929 48.43 -5.29 -40.79
C SER A 929 49.41 -4.98 -39.66
N ALA A 930 49.30 -3.78 -39.08
CA ALA A 930 50.11 -3.30 -37.95
C ALA A 930 49.80 -3.98 -36.59
N LEU A 931 49.07 -5.10 -36.57
CA LEU A 931 48.62 -5.80 -35.36
C LEU A 931 49.45 -7.06 -35.03
N GLN A 932 50.33 -7.49 -35.94
CA GLN A 932 51.16 -8.69 -35.76
C GLN A 932 52.03 -8.70 -34.48
N PRO A 933 52.59 -7.57 -34.00
CA PRO A 933 53.32 -7.53 -32.73
C PRO A 933 52.43 -7.74 -31.49
N ALA A 934 51.16 -7.33 -31.55
CA ALA A 934 50.22 -7.48 -30.43
C ALA A 934 49.72 -8.92 -30.29
N LEU A 935 49.56 -9.63 -31.41
CA LEU A 935 49.23 -11.06 -31.43
C LEU A 935 50.33 -11.92 -30.79
N LEU A 936 51.60 -11.69 -31.16
CA LEU A 936 52.74 -12.39 -30.55
C LEU A 936 52.81 -12.17 -29.02
N TRP A 937 52.60 -10.93 -28.57
CA TRP A 937 52.60 -10.60 -27.14
C TRP A 937 51.45 -11.28 -26.37
N LEU A 938 50.25 -11.36 -26.96
CA LEU A 938 49.12 -12.08 -26.36
C LEU A 938 49.38 -13.60 -26.30
N GLN A 939 50.03 -14.16 -27.31
CA GLN A 939 50.32 -15.60 -27.40
C GLN A 939 51.36 -16.02 -26.34
N GLU A 940 52.41 -15.23 -26.10
CA GLU A 940 53.38 -15.45 -25.02
C GLU A 940 52.75 -15.33 -23.61
N GLN A 941 51.84 -14.37 -23.39
CA GLN A 941 51.27 -14.11 -22.06
C GLN A 941 50.12 -15.06 -21.66
N ILE A 942 49.37 -15.59 -22.63
CA ILE A 942 48.21 -16.45 -22.36
C ILE A 942 48.59 -17.95 -22.42
N GLY A 943 49.57 -18.33 -23.25
CA GLY A 943 50.00 -19.74 -23.41
C GLY A 943 50.54 -20.42 -22.15
N HIS A 944 50.98 -19.66 -21.14
CA HIS A 944 51.56 -20.18 -19.90
C HIS A 944 50.59 -20.29 -18.70
N ARG A 945 49.27 -20.14 -18.91
CA ARG A 945 48.27 -20.23 -17.82
C ARG A 945 47.01 -21.05 -18.12
N LEU A 946 47.08 -21.94 -19.11
CA LEU A 946 46.02 -22.90 -19.44
C LEU A 946 46.57 -24.32 -19.64
N ILE A 947 47.29 -24.81 -18.61
CA ILE A 947 47.45 -26.22 -18.25
C ILE A 947 47.32 -26.29 -16.72
#